data_AF-A0A2M7VI92-F1
#
_entry.id   AF-A0A2M7VI92-F1
#
_cell.length_a   1.000
_cell.length_b   1.000
_cell.length_c   1.000
_cell.angle_alpha   90.00
_cell.angle_beta   90.00
_cell.angle_gamma   90.00
#
_symmetry.space_group_name_H-M   'P 1'
#
loop_
_entity.id
_entity.type
_entity.pdbx_description
1 polymer ?
#
loop_
_entity_poly.entity_id
_entity_poly.type
_entity_poly.pdbx_seq_one_letter_code
_entity_poly.pdbx_strand_id
1 'polypeptide(L)'
;MQNRPEQFNLAPKEPAVPKEEAKREKHARFILRYLETKIIGTHGSLDEGEEKEVLEYYKKLSPREKTDILYGKVMAYLADQRAEAARKKETESQGENFVPEEIDPYLISEIKVLLSDPQVKELLPSTYGETRLDSKKFRASELGKLWNDTREEIGQKEEAYKRIERDLHLDKISGQGKISSARSRMERLAENLAALEKRKQKLETLQDLPQTAENTDAVANFQYENLKEYKKQLDKGFVWLPSRKKIHQETVSAILNHRWPSEIGEAGSGKSDQANAAAIELTGYPPTEIECESTTGETQLIKDKVISSQAEGGESYDEYGPLMRAFTGYDDSRQDKPTVATGRIARFDESGRLGRKAYSIIKKARQKKIGDDFYGRPMLPGAGAIWTSNPVGPRYPDRHAPDPAMRRELAEIHVDYPEMSAENPETYEFALTALMDENDHIAVAKEELAPAYEKKEIPENKREILEDGGIVIAKDEIIKNLADARHGALWRFSAAVKALQDSFVYGNAETEKYPETLLRFKEDADGNIEVTTGGGEPLTLSTSTVTLGELASWMTGFNERRQKQDAEFRVDILTEWLNFKINTYLKQADKADKAKIRAIFEYFGFLNKTVIPDLTAAKPLTPKEIGYLSPRAPRPVYVESPPSGEPPPNEGAGEKPETPPKAHETRQVLLEDNSRILMKVREFTLPNGAFDLSAKKLVPLEVAVSRKFKIQGETFTFAGIVEDAASPYNGQPIGQLASGEGLYKIFSQEQLDMAITQEFKNLAGETGLDDFKENLLDYWQTEGCEEKHGEFEF
;
A
#
# COMPACT_ATOMS: atom_id res chain seq x y z
N MET A 1 -45.05 54.78 -43.07
CA MET A 1 -45.63 53.82 -42.10
C MET A 1 -44.51 52.91 -41.63
N GLN A 2 -44.42 52.74 -40.31
CA GLN A 2 -43.28 52.24 -39.54
C GLN A 2 -43.26 50.71 -39.35
N ASN A 3 -42.10 50.24 -38.88
CA ASN A 3 -41.85 49.02 -38.07
C ASN A 3 -41.71 47.70 -38.86
N ARG A 4 -40.74 46.81 -38.61
CA ARG A 4 -39.72 46.63 -37.54
C ARG A 4 -38.65 45.64 -38.07
N PRO A 5 -37.40 45.67 -37.60
CA PRO A 5 -36.42 44.62 -37.85
C PRO A 5 -36.69 43.42 -36.92
N GLU A 6 -36.71 42.20 -37.47
CA GLU A 6 -36.76 40.97 -36.67
C GLU A 6 -35.45 40.80 -35.91
N GLN A 7 -35.54 40.92 -34.59
CA GLN A 7 -34.49 40.52 -33.66
C GLN A 7 -34.36 39.00 -33.68
N PHE A 8 -33.24 38.49 -34.19
CA PHE A 8 -32.81 37.13 -33.89
C PHE A 8 -32.39 37.09 -32.41
N ASN A 9 -33.19 36.42 -31.59
CA ASN A 9 -32.82 36.03 -30.23
C ASN A 9 -31.59 35.10 -30.30
N LEU A 10 -30.40 35.66 -30.09
CA LEU A 10 -29.22 34.93 -29.65
C LEU A 10 -29.40 34.60 -28.16
N ALA A 11 -30.22 33.60 -27.87
CA ALA A 11 -30.02 32.86 -26.64
C ALA A 11 -28.75 32.01 -26.86
N PRO A 12 -27.70 32.14 -26.01
CA PRO A 12 -26.61 31.20 -26.07
C PRO A 12 -27.20 29.81 -25.81
N LYS A 13 -27.07 28.91 -26.78
CA LYS A 13 -27.22 27.48 -26.50
C LYS A 13 -26.23 27.18 -25.40
N GLU A 14 -26.74 26.76 -24.24
CA GLU A 14 -25.91 26.23 -23.16
C GLU A 14 -24.89 25.26 -23.78
N PRO A 15 -23.59 25.45 -23.52
CA PRO A 15 -22.60 24.50 -24.00
C PRO A 15 -22.95 23.13 -23.44
N ALA A 16 -22.96 22.12 -24.31
CA ALA A 16 -23.21 20.75 -23.90
C ALA A 16 -22.23 20.37 -22.78
N VAL A 17 -22.77 20.06 -21.61
CA VAL A 17 -22.03 19.54 -20.45
C VAL A 17 -21.07 18.44 -20.93
N PRO A 18 -19.74 18.57 -20.70
CA PRO A 18 -18.75 17.57 -21.07
C PRO A 18 -19.18 16.16 -20.62
N LYS A 19 -18.99 15.14 -21.47
CA LYS A 19 -19.44 13.75 -21.22
C LYS A 19 -18.99 13.16 -19.87
N GLU A 20 -17.92 13.68 -19.25
CA GLU A 20 -17.47 13.27 -17.92
C GLU A 20 -18.28 13.89 -16.78
N GLU A 21 -18.69 15.16 -16.87
CA GLU A 21 -19.52 15.83 -15.87
C GLU A 21 -20.90 15.15 -15.75
N ALA A 22 -21.51 14.78 -16.89
CA ALA A 22 -22.77 14.04 -16.91
C ALA A 22 -22.67 12.63 -16.29
N LYS A 23 -21.49 11.98 -16.36
CA LYS A 23 -21.25 10.67 -15.72
C LYS A 23 -21.09 10.81 -14.21
N ARG A 24 -20.34 11.83 -13.75
CA ARG A 24 -20.15 12.14 -12.32
C ARG A 24 -21.48 12.45 -11.65
N GLU A 25 -22.30 13.30 -12.27
CA GLU A 25 -23.61 13.69 -11.75
C GLU A 25 -24.58 12.49 -11.66
N LYS A 26 -24.58 11.63 -12.69
CA LYS A 26 -25.37 10.38 -12.66
C LYS A 26 -24.95 9.46 -11.52
N HIS A 27 -23.64 9.31 -11.29
CA HIS A 27 -23.10 8.45 -10.23
C HIS A 27 -23.40 9.00 -8.83
N ALA A 28 -23.28 10.32 -8.66
CA ALA A 28 -23.62 11.02 -7.43
C ALA A 28 -25.08 10.75 -7.02
N ARG A 29 -26.02 10.84 -7.98
CA ARG A 29 -27.44 10.52 -7.75
C ARG A 29 -27.68 9.07 -7.33
N PHE A 30 -26.89 8.11 -7.84
CA PHE A 30 -27.02 6.71 -7.44
C PHE A 30 -26.56 6.47 -5.99
N ILE A 31 -25.44 7.06 -5.57
CA ILE A 31 -24.94 6.95 -4.20
C ILE A 31 -26.00 7.48 -3.23
N LEU A 32 -26.50 8.69 -3.48
CA LEU A 32 -27.53 9.31 -2.64
C LEU A 32 -28.80 8.45 -2.56
N ARG A 33 -29.27 7.95 -3.71
CA ARG A 33 -30.45 7.08 -3.76
C ARG A 33 -30.24 5.79 -2.97
N TYR A 34 -29.05 5.18 -3.03
CA TYR A 34 -28.75 3.98 -2.26
C TYR A 34 -28.84 4.26 -0.75
N LEU A 35 -28.18 5.31 -0.26
CA LEU A 35 -28.23 5.68 1.16
C LEU A 35 -29.67 5.95 1.62
N GLU A 36 -30.44 6.69 0.83
CA GLU A 36 -31.84 7.02 1.15
C GLU A 36 -32.77 5.79 1.14
N THR A 37 -32.62 4.89 0.17
CA THR A 37 -33.58 3.79 -0.02
C THR A 37 -33.18 2.48 0.66
N LYS A 38 -31.88 2.14 0.67
CA LYS A 38 -31.37 0.84 1.13
C LYS A 38 -30.83 0.86 2.55
N ILE A 39 -30.39 2.03 3.03
CA ILE A 39 -29.97 2.18 4.42
C ILE A 39 -31.10 2.82 5.22
N ILE A 40 -31.43 4.08 4.92
CA ILE A 40 -32.41 4.84 5.72
C ILE A 40 -33.82 4.27 5.56
N GLY A 41 -34.25 3.96 4.33
CA GLY A 41 -35.62 3.50 4.06
C GLY A 41 -35.91 2.05 4.43
N THR A 42 -34.90 1.24 4.75
CA THR A 42 -35.06 -0.21 5.03
C THR A 42 -35.05 -0.52 6.52
N HIS A 43 -34.50 0.36 7.35
CA HIS A 43 -34.29 0.13 8.78
C HIS A 43 -35.05 1.14 9.64
N GLY A 44 -35.40 0.73 10.86
CA GLY A 44 -35.94 1.65 11.86
C GLY A 44 -34.89 2.68 12.26
N SER A 45 -35.33 3.92 12.50
CA SER A 45 -34.50 5.00 13.04
C SER A 45 -34.98 5.34 14.46
N LEU A 46 -34.18 6.11 15.20
CA LEU A 46 -34.58 6.68 16.49
C LEU A 46 -35.84 7.54 16.38
N ASP A 47 -36.46 7.82 17.53
CA ASP A 47 -37.60 8.72 17.60
C ASP A 47 -37.20 10.20 17.35
N GLU A 48 -38.20 11.06 17.11
CA GLU A 48 -37.97 12.47 16.78
C GLU A 48 -37.21 13.25 17.88
N GLY A 49 -37.31 12.81 19.14
CA GLY A 49 -36.64 13.46 20.27
C GLY A 49 -35.15 13.17 20.26
N GLU A 50 -34.79 11.90 20.14
CA GLU A 50 -33.40 11.45 20.09
C GLU A 50 -32.70 11.88 18.79
N GLU A 51 -33.37 11.85 17.64
CA GLU A 51 -32.81 12.36 16.38
C GLU A 51 -32.45 13.85 16.45
N LYS A 52 -33.20 14.62 17.24
CA LYS A 52 -32.92 16.04 17.43
C LYS A 52 -31.62 16.27 18.21
N GLU A 53 -31.32 15.44 19.19
CA GLU A 53 -30.05 15.49 19.93
C GLU A 53 -28.86 15.18 19.01
N VAL A 54 -29.01 14.16 18.15
CA VAL A 54 -28.02 13.80 17.13
C VAL A 54 -27.79 14.97 16.16
N LEU A 55 -28.86 15.63 15.70
CA LEU A 55 -28.78 16.82 14.84
C LEU A 55 -28.06 18.00 15.52
N GLU A 56 -28.37 18.28 16.79
CA GLU A 56 -27.73 19.36 17.54
C GLU A 56 -26.24 19.11 17.78
N TYR A 57 -25.83 17.85 17.95
CA TYR A 57 -24.43 17.46 18.02
C TYR A 57 -23.69 17.75 16.71
N TYR A 58 -24.19 17.23 15.58
CA TYR A 58 -23.49 17.35 14.29
C TYR A 58 -23.52 18.76 13.69
N LYS A 59 -24.45 19.63 14.11
CA LYS A 59 -24.46 21.05 13.69
C LYS A 59 -23.19 21.82 14.01
N LYS A 60 -22.43 21.40 15.03
CA LYS A 60 -21.21 22.07 15.48
C LYS A 60 -19.98 21.76 14.62
N LEU A 61 -20.05 20.73 13.77
CA LEU A 61 -18.93 20.27 12.95
C LEU A 61 -18.91 20.96 11.58
N SER A 62 -17.72 21.03 10.98
CA SER A 62 -17.58 21.50 9.60
C SER A 62 -18.14 20.49 8.58
N PRO A 63 -18.48 20.94 7.36
CA PRO A 63 -18.99 20.05 6.31
C PRO A 63 -18.05 18.89 5.96
N ARG A 64 -16.73 19.15 5.92
CA ARG A 64 -15.70 18.12 5.74
C ARG A 64 -15.83 17.04 6.81
N GLU A 65 -15.86 17.46 8.07
CA GLU A 65 -15.88 16.52 9.19
C GLU A 65 -17.14 15.67 9.23
N LYS A 66 -18.30 16.29 8.94
CA LYS A 66 -19.56 15.55 8.81
C LYS A 66 -19.48 14.52 7.67
N THR A 67 -18.83 14.88 6.56
CA THR A 67 -18.65 13.99 5.40
C THR A 67 -17.73 12.81 5.75
N ASP A 68 -16.61 13.05 6.43
CA ASP A 68 -15.73 11.98 6.95
C ASP A 68 -16.48 11.01 7.87
N ILE A 69 -17.25 11.57 8.82
CA ILE A 69 -18.01 10.77 9.79
C ILE A 69 -19.08 9.95 9.07
N LEU A 70 -19.82 10.57 8.14
CA LEU A 70 -20.82 9.87 7.34
C LEU A 70 -20.20 8.71 6.56
N TYR A 71 -19.02 8.91 5.96
CA TYR A 71 -18.29 7.84 5.28
C TYR A 71 -17.95 6.70 6.24
N GLY A 72 -17.35 6.99 7.40
CA GLY A 72 -17.03 5.96 8.41
C GLY A 72 -18.26 5.16 8.87
N LYS A 73 -19.40 5.84 9.08
CA LYS A 73 -20.66 5.19 9.47
C LYS A 73 -21.22 4.30 8.36
N VAL A 74 -21.15 4.74 7.10
CA VAL A 74 -21.54 3.93 5.94
C VAL A 74 -20.62 2.72 5.78
N MET A 75 -19.32 2.87 5.99
CA MET A 75 -18.36 1.75 5.91
C MET A 75 -18.58 0.73 7.03
N ALA A 76 -18.88 1.18 8.25
CA ALA A 76 -19.25 0.30 9.36
C ALA A 76 -20.52 -0.52 9.03
N TYR A 77 -21.59 0.14 8.56
CA TYR A 77 -22.80 -0.54 8.10
C TYR A 77 -22.50 -1.62 7.06
N LEU A 78 -21.64 -1.32 6.08
CA LEU A 78 -21.27 -2.28 5.04
C LEU A 78 -20.40 -3.42 5.59
N ALA A 79 -19.53 -3.16 6.57
CA ALA A 79 -18.73 -4.18 7.22
C ALA A 79 -19.62 -5.17 8.00
N ASP A 80 -20.61 -4.67 8.72
CA ASP A 80 -21.59 -5.49 9.45
C ASP A 80 -22.39 -6.37 8.50
N GLN A 81 -22.88 -5.80 7.38
CA GLN A 81 -23.58 -6.56 6.34
C GLN A 81 -22.70 -7.66 5.72
N ARG A 82 -21.38 -7.46 5.59
CA ARG A 82 -20.45 -8.50 5.11
C ARG A 82 -20.22 -9.59 6.15
N ALA A 83 -20.02 -9.21 7.40
CA ALA A 83 -19.86 -10.15 8.50
C ALA A 83 -21.13 -11.01 8.65
N GLU A 84 -22.31 -10.40 8.54
CA GLU A 84 -23.59 -11.09 8.52
C GLU A 84 -23.70 -12.08 7.35
N ALA A 85 -23.36 -11.66 6.12
CA ALA A 85 -23.39 -12.54 4.95
C ALA A 85 -22.41 -13.72 5.08
N ALA A 86 -21.25 -13.51 5.69
CA ALA A 86 -20.28 -14.56 5.97
C ALA A 86 -20.80 -15.55 7.03
N ARG A 87 -21.34 -15.03 8.16
CA ARG A 87 -21.96 -15.84 9.21
C ARG A 87 -23.13 -16.66 8.65
N LYS A 88 -24.01 -16.04 7.86
CA LYS A 88 -25.11 -16.72 7.19
C LYS A 88 -24.65 -17.93 6.38
N LYS A 89 -23.61 -17.74 5.54
CA LYS A 89 -23.04 -18.85 4.75
C LYS A 89 -22.48 -19.97 5.63
N GLU A 90 -21.83 -19.61 6.74
CA GLU A 90 -21.26 -20.58 7.68
C GLU A 90 -22.36 -21.35 8.43
N THR A 91 -23.35 -20.66 8.99
CA THR A 91 -24.49 -21.25 9.71
C THR A 91 -25.34 -22.15 8.79
N GLU A 92 -25.63 -21.70 7.57
CA GLU A 92 -26.35 -22.50 6.58
C GLU A 92 -25.54 -23.73 6.14
N SER A 93 -24.21 -23.62 6.03
CA SER A 93 -23.34 -24.76 5.73
C SER A 93 -23.30 -25.80 6.85
N GLN A 94 -23.60 -25.39 8.08
CA GLN A 94 -23.73 -26.26 9.25
C GLN A 94 -25.16 -26.82 9.43
N GLY A 95 -26.10 -26.44 8.55
CA GLY A 95 -27.49 -26.91 8.59
C GLY A 95 -28.36 -26.24 9.66
N GLU A 96 -27.91 -25.11 10.21
CA GLU A 96 -28.62 -24.34 11.22
C GLU A 96 -29.40 -23.17 10.59
N ASN A 97 -30.49 -22.73 11.25
CA ASN A 97 -31.27 -21.57 10.79
C ASN A 97 -30.56 -20.27 11.19
N PHE A 98 -30.22 -19.46 10.19
CA PHE A 98 -29.63 -18.15 10.41
C PHE A 98 -30.69 -17.12 10.87
N VAL A 99 -30.39 -16.40 11.94
CA VAL A 99 -31.18 -15.26 12.43
C VAL A 99 -30.33 -14.00 12.25
N PRO A 100 -30.75 -13.03 11.41
CA PRO A 100 -30.07 -11.75 11.27
C PRO A 100 -30.02 -10.98 12.59
N GLU A 101 -28.92 -10.28 12.83
CA GLU A 101 -28.88 -9.27 13.90
C GLU A 101 -29.62 -8.01 13.43
N GLU A 102 -30.41 -7.41 14.32
CA GLU A 102 -31.00 -6.10 14.04
C GLU A 102 -29.90 -5.03 13.98
N ILE A 103 -29.96 -4.21 12.93
CA ILE A 103 -29.04 -3.08 12.79
C ILE A 103 -29.40 -2.01 13.81
N ASP A 104 -28.38 -1.45 14.46
CA ASP A 104 -28.55 -0.40 15.45
C ASP A 104 -29.31 0.81 14.86
N PRO A 105 -30.52 1.13 15.36
CA PRO A 105 -31.29 2.30 14.91
C PRO A 105 -30.54 3.62 15.08
N TYR A 106 -29.61 3.70 16.04
CA TYR A 106 -28.79 4.88 16.28
C TYR A 106 -27.87 5.17 15.08
N LEU A 107 -27.22 4.13 14.55
CA LEU A 107 -26.37 4.23 13.34
C LEU A 107 -27.17 4.77 12.15
N ILE A 108 -28.40 4.27 11.98
CA ILE A 108 -29.29 4.70 10.88
C ILE A 108 -29.70 6.17 11.04
N SER A 109 -30.06 6.60 12.25
CA SER A 109 -30.37 8.00 12.53
C SER A 109 -29.19 8.94 12.33
N GLU A 110 -27.97 8.54 12.71
CA GLU A 110 -26.77 9.34 12.44
C GLU A 110 -26.52 9.51 10.94
N ILE A 111 -26.62 8.43 10.16
CA ILE A 111 -26.49 8.48 8.69
C ILE A 111 -27.55 9.42 8.10
N LYS A 112 -28.80 9.30 8.54
CA LYS A 112 -29.93 10.13 8.11
C LYS A 112 -29.71 11.61 8.42
N VAL A 113 -29.30 11.93 9.66
CA VAL A 113 -29.04 13.30 10.11
C VAL A 113 -27.89 13.92 9.31
N LEU A 114 -26.77 13.22 9.15
CA LEU A 114 -25.61 13.70 8.41
C LEU A 114 -25.93 13.92 6.92
N LEU A 115 -26.69 13.01 6.29
CA LEU A 115 -27.06 13.12 4.88
C LEU A 115 -28.10 14.22 4.61
N SER A 116 -28.83 14.65 5.63
CA SER A 116 -29.80 15.76 5.53
C SER A 116 -29.15 17.13 5.36
N ASP A 117 -27.85 17.26 5.68
CA ASP A 117 -27.08 18.48 5.50
C ASP A 117 -26.79 18.71 3.99
N PRO A 118 -27.21 19.84 3.40
CA PRO A 118 -27.02 20.11 1.97
C PRO A 118 -25.56 20.08 1.52
N GLN A 119 -24.63 20.56 2.35
CA GLN A 119 -23.20 20.61 1.99
C GLN A 119 -22.58 19.22 2.00
N VAL A 120 -22.98 18.37 2.95
CA VAL A 120 -22.56 16.96 2.99
C VAL A 120 -23.13 16.19 1.80
N LYS A 121 -24.39 16.45 1.46
CA LYS A 121 -25.07 15.84 0.30
C LYS A 121 -24.38 16.15 -1.03
N GLU A 122 -23.67 17.27 -1.12
CA GLU A 122 -22.85 17.67 -2.28
C GLU A 122 -21.42 17.11 -2.22
N LEU A 123 -20.77 17.15 -1.06
CA LEU A 123 -19.38 16.73 -0.86
C LEU A 123 -19.18 15.21 -0.89
N LEU A 124 -20.09 14.44 -0.30
CA LEU A 124 -19.97 12.99 -0.22
C LEU A 124 -19.90 12.34 -1.63
N PRO A 125 -20.83 12.63 -2.56
CA PRO A 125 -20.84 11.95 -3.84
C PRO A 125 -19.76 12.48 -4.80
N SER A 126 -19.34 13.74 -4.66
CA SER A 126 -18.21 14.28 -5.43
C SER A 126 -16.90 13.61 -5.03
N THR A 127 -16.66 13.42 -3.73
CA THR A 127 -15.41 12.83 -3.23
C THR A 127 -15.38 11.30 -3.38
N TYR A 128 -16.39 10.60 -2.90
CA TYR A 128 -16.41 9.13 -2.92
C TYR A 128 -16.93 8.57 -4.25
N GLY A 129 -17.67 9.36 -5.04
CA GLY A 129 -17.99 9.01 -6.43
C GLY A 129 -16.77 9.08 -7.35
N GLU A 130 -15.90 10.09 -7.18
CA GLU A 130 -14.60 10.17 -7.87
C GLU A 130 -13.72 8.96 -7.53
N THR A 131 -13.65 8.60 -6.25
CA THR A 131 -12.91 7.43 -5.77
C THR A 131 -13.24 6.15 -6.56
N ARG A 132 -14.53 5.87 -6.81
CA ARG A 132 -14.94 4.66 -7.54
C ARG A 132 -14.56 4.71 -9.02
N LEU A 133 -14.69 5.87 -9.64
CA LEU A 133 -14.29 6.06 -11.03
C LEU A 133 -12.77 5.89 -11.19
N ASP A 134 -11.99 6.46 -10.27
CA ASP A 134 -10.54 6.37 -10.26
C ASP A 134 -10.06 4.94 -10.03
N SER A 135 -10.61 4.23 -9.05
CA SER A 135 -10.30 2.81 -8.83
C SER A 135 -10.65 1.95 -10.05
N LYS A 136 -11.77 2.22 -10.72
CA LYS A 136 -12.15 1.49 -11.93
C LYS A 136 -11.22 1.79 -13.11
N LYS A 137 -10.87 3.07 -13.32
CA LYS A 137 -9.91 3.49 -14.35
C LYS A 137 -8.54 2.84 -14.10
N PHE A 138 -8.08 2.88 -12.86
CA PHE A 138 -6.85 2.26 -12.40
C PHE A 138 -6.80 0.76 -12.73
N ARG A 139 -7.79 -0.03 -12.28
CA ARG A 139 -7.82 -1.48 -12.52
C ARG A 139 -7.97 -1.84 -14.00
N ALA A 140 -8.62 -0.98 -14.79
CA ALA A 140 -8.76 -1.18 -16.22
C ALA A 140 -7.50 -0.80 -17.00
N SER A 141 -6.67 0.11 -16.48
CA SER A 141 -5.46 0.60 -17.12
C SER A 141 -4.41 -0.51 -17.31
N GLU A 142 -3.65 -0.43 -18.40
CA GLU A 142 -2.56 -1.39 -18.66
C GLU A 142 -1.49 -1.33 -17.58
N LEU A 143 -1.13 -0.12 -17.14
CA LEU A 143 -0.14 0.10 -16.10
C LEU A 143 -0.60 -0.50 -14.75
N GLY A 144 -1.87 -0.31 -14.39
CA GLY A 144 -2.48 -0.88 -13.19
C GLY A 144 -2.46 -2.40 -13.18
N LYS A 145 -2.85 -3.03 -14.31
CA LYS A 145 -2.78 -4.50 -14.48
C LYS A 145 -1.34 -4.99 -14.35
N LEU A 146 -0.42 -4.35 -15.06
CA LEU A 146 0.99 -4.75 -15.06
C LEU A 146 1.62 -4.71 -13.68
N TRP A 147 1.28 -3.69 -12.89
CA TRP A 147 1.76 -3.55 -11.53
C TRP A 147 1.12 -4.57 -10.58
N ASN A 148 -0.19 -4.83 -10.71
CA ASN A 148 -0.86 -5.87 -9.92
C ASN A 148 -0.26 -7.25 -10.19
N ASP A 149 -0.07 -7.62 -11.46
CA ASP A 149 0.57 -8.88 -11.86
C ASP A 149 1.98 -8.98 -11.29
N THR A 150 2.76 -7.88 -11.39
CA THR A 150 4.12 -7.84 -10.85
C THR A 150 4.13 -7.97 -9.32
N ARG A 151 3.21 -7.30 -8.62
CA ARG A 151 3.09 -7.35 -7.16
C ARG A 151 2.68 -8.74 -6.69
N GLU A 152 1.73 -9.38 -7.37
CA GLU A 152 1.29 -10.74 -7.06
C GLU A 152 2.44 -11.73 -7.28
N GLU A 153 3.15 -11.63 -8.41
CA GLU A 153 4.29 -12.49 -8.70
C GLU A 153 5.42 -12.33 -7.68
N ILE A 154 5.72 -11.09 -7.26
CA ILE A 154 6.65 -10.82 -6.15
C ILE A 154 6.17 -11.52 -4.89
N GLY A 155 4.92 -11.32 -4.48
CA GLY A 155 4.37 -11.92 -3.26
C GLY A 155 4.47 -13.44 -3.25
N GLN A 156 4.11 -14.11 -4.35
CA GLN A 156 4.21 -15.56 -4.49
C GLN A 156 5.67 -16.05 -4.41
N LYS A 157 6.61 -15.36 -5.07
CA LYS A 157 8.03 -15.74 -5.04
C LYS A 157 8.70 -15.42 -3.71
N GLU A 158 8.36 -14.31 -3.07
CA GLU A 158 8.83 -13.95 -1.73
C GLU A 158 8.38 -14.99 -0.71
N GLU A 159 7.10 -15.41 -0.74
CA GLU A 159 6.60 -16.45 0.16
C GLU A 159 7.34 -17.78 -0.06
N ALA A 160 7.55 -18.17 -1.32
CA ALA A 160 8.31 -19.37 -1.66
C ALA A 160 9.77 -19.28 -1.19
N TYR A 161 10.40 -18.12 -1.33
CA TYR A 161 11.77 -17.86 -0.89
C TYR A 161 11.88 -17.95 0.63
N LYS A 162 11.04 -17.19 1.38
CA LYS A 162 10.98 -17.21 2.85
C LYS A 162 10.68 -18.60 3.41
N ARG A 163 9.83 -19.38 2.72
CA ARG A 163 9.54 -20.77 3.12
C ARG A 163 10.79 -21.64 3.05
N ILE A 164 11.60 -21.51 2.01
CA ILE A 164 12.86 -22.28 1.89
C ILE A 164 13.87 -21.81 2.95
N GLU A 165 13.99 -20.52 3.21
CA GLU A 165 14.86 -19.99 4.28
C GLU A 165 14.49 -20.57 5.65
N ARG A 166 13.21 -20.51 6.00
CA ARG A 166 12.68 -21.11 7.22
C ARG A 166 12.93 -22.61 7.28
N ASP A 167 12.68 -23.34 6.20
CA ASP A 167 12.83 -24.79 6.19
C ASP A 167 14.31 -25.23 6.24
N LEU A 168 15.24 -24.41 5.72
CA LEU A 168 16.68 -24.59 5.92
C LEU A 168 17.09 -24.30 7.37
N HIS A 169 16.60 -23.20 7.95
CA HIS A 169 16.90 -22.82 9.33
C HIS A 169 16.38 -23.85 10.35
N LEU A 170 15.18 -24.37 10.13
CA LEU A 170 14.52 -25.39 10.95
C LEU A 170 14.97 -26.83 10.61
N ASP A 171 16.01 -27.01 9.79
CA ASP A 171 16.55 -28.33 9.36
C ASP A 171 15.49 -29.30 8.79
N LYS A 172 14.41 -28.77 8.22
CA LYS A 172 13.41 -29.57 7.49
C LYS A 172 13.95 -30.06 6.15
N ILE A 173 14.94 -29.34 5.60
CA ILE A 173 15.69 -29.71 4.41
C ILE A 173 17.06 -30.22 4.86
N SER A 174 17.17 -31.53 5.10
CA SER A 174 18.40 -32.17 5.57
C SER A 174 19.14 -32.95 4.47
N GLY A 175 20.47 -33.01 4.58
CA GLY A 175 21.37 -33.72 3.67
C GLY A 175 21.96 -32.83 2.56
N GLN A 176 23.25 -33.03 2.27
CA GLN A 176 24.06 -32.13 1.42
C GLN A 176 23.44 -31.89 0.02
N GLY A 177 22.91 -32.93 -0.64
CA GLY A 177 22.27 -32.78 -1.96
C GLY A 177 20.99 -31.95 -1.93
N LYS A 178 20.13 -32.14 -0.92
CA LYS A 178 18.89 -31.36 -0.77
C LYS A 178 19.18 -29.92 -0.39
N ILE A 179 20.14 -29.69 0.51
CA ILE A 179 20.60 -28.35 0.89
C ILE A 179 21.18 -27.62 -0.32
N SER A 180 22.05 -28.28 -1.09
CA SER A 180 22.61 -27.70 -2.33
C SER A 180 21.51 -27.33 -3.32
N SER A 181 20.55 -28.22 -3.56
CA SER A 181 19.40 -27.94 -4.44
C SER A 181 18.51 -26.81 -3.92
N ALA A 182 18.29 -26.72 -2.60
CA ALA A 182 17.50 -25.66 -1.99
C ALA A 182 18.20 -24.30 -2.14
N ARG A 183 19.52 -24.24 -1.91
CA ARG A 183 20.33 -23.04 -2.13
C ARG A 183 20.30 -22.59 -3.59
N SER A 184 20.47 -23.50 -4.56
CA SER A 184 20.32 -23.14 -5.98
C SER A 184 18.90 -22.68 -6.35
N ARG A 185 17.87 -23.20 -5.68
CA ARG A 185 16.50 -22.71 -5.87
C ARG A 185 16.31 -21.32 -5.28
N MET A 186 16.87 -21.04 -4.10
CA MET A 186 16.88 -19.71 -3.49
C MET A 186 17.62 -18.70 -4.37
N GLU A 187 18.79 -19.05 -4.90
CA GLU A 187 19.58 -18.18 -5.78
C GLU A 187 18.77 -17.76 -7.02
N ARG A 188 18.14 -18.72 -7.71
CA ARG A 188 17.24 -18.42 -8.83
C ARG A 188 16.03 -17.58 -8.42
N LEU A 189 15.45 -17.83 -7.23
CA LEU A 189 14.33 -17.03 -6.73
C LEU A 189 14.78 -15.60 -6.43
N ALA A 190 15.95 -15.42 -5.82
CA ALA A 190 16.53 -14.11 -5.52
C ALA A 190 16.83 -13.31 -6.80
N GLU A 191 17.42 -13.94 -7.82
CA GLU A 191 17.65 -13.30 -9.13
C GLU A 191 16.32 -12.86 -9.78
N ASN A 192 15.30 -13.71 -9.74
CA ASN A 192 13.98 -13.37 -10.27
C ASN A 192 13.30 -12.26 -9.45
N LEU A 193 13.38 -12.31 -8.12
CA LEU A 193 12.85 -11.28 -7.24
C LEU A 193 13.52 -9.93 -7.50
N ALA A 194 14.85 -9.89 -7.62
CA ALA A 194 15.57 -8.66 -7.96
C ALA A 194 15.15 -8.07 -9.32
N ALA A 195 14.91 -8.93 -10.32
CA ALA A 195 14.39 -8.50 -11.62
C ALA A 195 12.96 -7.93 -11.53
N LEU A 196 12.10 -8.56 -10.74
CA LEU A 196 10.73 -8.12 -10.51
C LEU A 196 10.65 -6.84 -9.67
N GLU A 197 11.47 -6.70 -8.63
CA GLU A 197 11.61 -5.47 -7.84
C GLU A 197 12.08 -4.31 -8.71
N LYS A 198 13.05 -4.55 -9.60
CA LYS A 198 13.48 -3.55 -10.58
C LYS A 198 12.36 -3.18 -11.54
N ARG A 199 11.57 -4.14 -12.01
CA ARG A 199 10.39 -3.87 -12.84
C ARG A 199 9.36 -3.04 -12.07
N LYS A 200 9.04 -3.43 -10.83
CA LYS A 200 8.14 -2.70 -9.94
C LYS A 200 8.61 -1.25 -9.76
N GLN A 201 9.89 -1.05 -9.47
CA GLN A 201 10.48 0.28 -9.34
C GLN A 201 10.35 1.11 -10.63
N LYS A 202 10.55 0.51 -11.81
CA LYS A 202 10.32 1.20 -13.08
C LYS A 202 8.87 1.67 -13.24
N LEU A 203 7.90 0.83 -12.90
CA LEU A 203 6.48 1.19 -12.95
C LEU A 203 6.14 2.29 -11.95
N GLU A 204 6.64 2.20 -10.73
CA GLU A 204 6.39 3.18 -9.66
C GLU A 204 7.09 4.53 -9.90
N THR A 205 8.15 4.56 -10.71
CA THR A 205 8.86 5.81 -11.06
C THR A 205 8.51 6.34 -12.44
N LEU A 206 7.67 5.61 -13.18
CA LEU A 206 7.42 5.83 -14.62
C LEU A 206 8.73 5.90 -15.41
N GLN A 207 9.73 5.10 -15.03
CA GLN A 207 10.96 5.02 -15.79
C GLN A 207 10.64 4.46 -17.17
N ASP A 208 11.05 5.19 -18.22
CA ASP A 208 10.79 4.88 -19.62
C ASP A 208 9.31 5.07 -20.05
N LEU A 209 8.48 5.74 -19.23
CA LEU A 209 7.08 6.07 -19.54
C LEU A 209 6.81 7.57 -19.38
N PRO A 210 5.91 8.17 -20.18
CA PRO A 210 5.59 9.58 -20.05
C PRO A 210 4.80 9.86 -18.76
N GLN A 211 5.10 10.99 -18.11
CA GLN A 211 4.42 11.45 -16.89
C GLN A 211 3.08 12.15 -17.19
N THR A 212 2.23 11.49 -17.96
CA THR A 212 0.86 11.95 -18.22
C THR A 212 -0.01 11.80 -16.97
N ALA A 213 -1.11 12.57 -16.89
CA ALA A 213 -2.03 12.49 -15.75
C ALA A 213 -2.56 11.07 -15.51
N GLU A 214 -2.82 10.29 -16.56
CA GLU A 214 -3.26 8.90 -16.44
C GLU A 214 -2.20 8.02 -15.77
N ASN A 215 -0.95 8.11 -16.21
CA ASN A 215 0.15 7.31 -15.67
C ASN A 215 0.49 7.72 -14.23
N THR A 216 0.53 9.02 -13.93
CA THR A 216 0.80 9.51 -12.57
C THR A 216 -0.34 9.17 -11.62
N ASP A 217 -1.60 9.23 -12.07
CA ASP A 217 -2.76 8.82 -11.27
C ASP A 217 -2.70 7.32 -10.95
N ALA A 218 -2.26 6.48 -11.89
CA ALA A 218 -2.06 5.06 -11.64
C ALA A 218 -0.96 4.81 -10.59
N VAL A 219 0.16 5.54 -10.66
CA VAL A 219 1.23 5.44 -9.65
C VAL A 219 0.80 5.94 -8.28
N ALA A 220 -0.01 7.00 -8.21
CA ALA A 220 -0.59 7.44 -6.95
C ALA A 220 -1.40 6.30 -6.30
N ASN A 221 -2.21 5.58 -7.09
CA ASN A 221 -2.93 4.41 -6.60
C ASN A 221 -1.98 3.27 -6.13
N PHE A 222 -0.81 3.08 -6.77
CA PHE A 222 0.22 2.14 -6.25
C PHE A 222 0.69 2.54 -4.85
N GLN A 223 0.96 3.82 -4.63
CA GLN A 223 1.41 4.30 -3.32
C GLN A 223 0.32 4.18 -2.25
N TYR A 224 -0.94 4.43 -2.61
CA TYR A 224 -2.07 4.17 -1.70
C TYR A 224 -2.13 2.70 -1.28
N GLU A 225 -2.01 1.78 -2.24
CA GLU A 225 -2.00 0.33 -1.96
C GLU A 225 -0.78 -0.12 -1.14
N ASN A 226 0.37 0.53 -1.31
CA ASN A 226 1.55 0.33 -0.46
C ASN A 226 1.28 0.79 0.98
N LEU A 227 0.67 1.97 1.19
CA LEU A 227 0.30 2.48 2.51
C LEU A 227 -0.71 1.57 3.23
N LYS A 228 -1.68 1.01 2.50
CA LYS A 228 -2.63 0.01 3.03
C LYS A 228 -1.92 -1.24 3.55
N GLU A 229 -0.96 -1.75 2.78
CA GLU A 229 -0.16 -2.89 3.23
C GLU A 229 0.67 -2.54 4.47
N TYR A 230 1.25 -1.33 4.54
CA TYR A 230 1.91 -0.86 5.75
C TYR A 230 0.95 -0.72 6.93
N LYS A 231 -0.30 -0.30 6.73
CA LYS A 231 -1.31 -0.19 7.80
C LYS A 231 -1.62 -1.57 8.39
N LYS A 232 -1.87 -2.56 7.51
CA LYS A 232 -2.08 -3.95 7.90
C LYS A 232 -0.88 -4.54 8.67
N GLN A 233 0.33 -4.13 8.32
CA GLN A 233 1.56 -4.55 9.01
C GLN A 233 1.71 -3.83 10.36
N LEU A 234 1.41 -2.54 10.43
CA LEU A 234 1.43 -1.75 11.66
C LEU A 234 0.46 -2.32 12.70
N ASP A 235 -0.74 -2.74 12.27
CA ASP A 235 -1.74 -3.39 13.13
C ASP A 235 -1.27 -4.72 13.71
N LYS A 236 -0.29 -5.36 13.05
CA LYS A 236 0.40 -6.57 13.55
C LYS A 236 1.62 -6.25 14.41
N GLY A 237 1.94 -4.97 14.60
CA GLY A 237 3.01 -4.48 15.46
C GLY A 237 4.34 -4.15 14.77
N PHE A 238 4.49 -4.35 13.46
CA PHE A 238 5.74 -4.04 12.77
C PHE A 238 5.54 -3.76 11.28
N VAL A 239 6.15 -2.69 10.75
CA VAL A 239 6.04 -2.28 9.34
C VAL A 239 7.32 -2.62 8.58
N TRP A 240 7.20 -3.38 7.49
CA TRP A 240 8.28 -3.73 6.58
C TRP A 240 8.56 -2.61 5.58
N LEU A 241 9.05 -1.47 6.08
CA LEU A 241 9.58 -0.37 5.26
C LEU A 241 10.77 -0.88 4.40
N PRO A 242 11.09 -0.24 3.27
CA PRO A 242 12.19 -0.65 2.42
C PRO A 242 13.53 -0.82 3.17
N SER A 243 13.88 0.12 4.05
CA SER A 243 15.07 0.00 4.92
C SER A 243 15.02 -1.22 5.85
N ARG A 244 13.85 -1.52 6.43
CA ARG A 244 13.62 -2.66 7.34
C ARG A 244 13.69 -4.00 6.63
N LYS A 245 13.19 -4.08 5.39
CA LYS A 245 13.33 -5.26 4.53
C LYS A 245 14.80 -5.57 4.24
N LYS A 246 15.61 -4.55 3.95
CA LYS A 246 17.04 -4.73 3.71
C LYS A 246 17.76 -5.26 4.97
N ILE A 247 17.48 -4.67 6.13
CA ILE A 247 18.03 -5.14 7.41
C ILE A 247 17.62 -6.60 7.68
N HIS A 248 16.36 -6.95 7.39
CA HIS A 248 15.89 -8.33 7.53
C HIS A 248 16.67 -9.31 6.64
N GLN A 249 16.89 -8.97 5.38
CA GLN A 249 17.68 -9.79 4.45
C GLN A 249 19.11 -10.01 4.97
N GLU A 250 19.74 -8.97 5.53
CA GLU A 250 21.08 -9.05 6.14
C GLU A 250 21.06 -9.95 7.40
N THR A 251 20.05 -9.80 8.25
CA THR A 251 19.83 -10.58 9.48
C THR A 251 19.64 -12.06 9.16
N VAL A 252 18.77 -12.41 8.21
CA VAL A 252 18.53 -13.80 7.78
C VAL A 252 19.78 -14.39 7.13
N SER A 253 20.44 -13.63 6.24
CA SER A 253 21.68 -14.05 5.60
C SER A 253 22.78 -14.34 6.61
N ALA A 254 22.91 -13.54 7.67
CA ALA A 254 23.87 -13.80 8.74
C ALA A 254 23.59 -15.14 9.44
N ILE A 255 22.33 -15.40 9.81
CA ILE A 255 21.91 -16.63 10.49
C ILE A 255 22.16 -17.87 9.62
N LEU A 256 21.79 -17.82 8.34
CA LEU A 256 22.00 -18.92 7.39
C LEU A 256 23.49 -19.19 7.11
N ASN A 257 24.34 -18.17 7.27
CA ASN A 257 25.81 -18.30 7.20
C ASN A 257 26.46 -18.64 8.56
N HIS A 258 25.67 -19.12 9.53
CA HIS A 258 26.12 -19.55 10.85
C HIS A 258 26.78 -18.45 11.70
N ARG A 259 26.40 -17.20 11.48
CA ARG A 259 26.74 -16.07 12.35
C ARG A 259 25.49 -15.56 13.07
N TRP A 260 25.67 -15.00 14.26
CA TRP A 260 24.56 -14.36 14.95
C TRP A 260 24.56 -12.85 14.64
N PRO A 261 23.47 -12.30 14.08
CA PRO A 261 23.39 -10.88 13.80
C PRO A 261 23.42 -10.07 15.09
N SER A 262 24.10 -8.93 15.02
CA SER A 262 24.17 -7.90 16.05
C SER A 262 23.65 -6.61 15.45
N GLU A 263 22.38 -6.34 15.71
CA GLU A 263 21.65 -5.15 15.28
C GLU A 263 22.02 -3.97 16.19
N ILE A 264 22.82 -3.06 15.65
CA ILE A 264 23.39 -1.91 16.36
C ILE A 264 22.70 -0.64 15.89
N GLY A 265 22.02 0.05 16.80
CA GLY A 265 21.30 1.28 16.48
C GLY A 265 20.93 2.04 17.75
N GLU A 266 20.86 3.37 17.66
CA GLU A 266 20.45 4.23 18.77
C GLU A 266 19.06 3.85 19.32
N ALA A 267 18.78 4.27 20.55
CA ALA A 267 17.48 4.08 21.15
C ALA A 267 16.37 4.68 20.26
N GLY A 268 15.25 3.96 20.13
CA GLY A 268 14.10 4.40 19.31
C GLY A 268 14.16 4.10 17.82
N SER A 269 15.27 3.53 17.32
CA SER A 269 15.41 3.08 15.92
C SER A 269 14.52 1.88 15.55
N GLY A 270 14.02 1.11 16.53
CA GLY A 270 13.19 -0.09 16.29
C GLY A 270 13.96 -1.41 16.14
N LYS A 271 15.22 -1.48 16.59
CA LYS A 271 16.04 -2.71 16.58
C LYS A 271 15.40 -3.92 17.28
N SER A 272 14.74 -3.71 18.43
CA SER A 272 14.11 -4.82 19.16
C SER A 272 12.90 -5.37 18.40
N ASP A 273 12.10 -4.50 17.78
CA ASP A 273 10.96 -4.89 16.97
C ASP A 273 11.39 -5.59 15.67
N GLN A 274 12.46 -5.11 15.04
CA GLN A 274 13.09 -5.74 13.87
C GLN A 274 13.59 -7.17 14.19
N ALA A 275 14.30 -7.34 15.31
CA ALA A 275 14.74 -8.65 15.76
C ALA A 275 13.57 -9.60 16.06
N ASN A 276 12.50 -9.09 16.69
CA ASN A 276 11.28 -9.85 16.97
C ASN A 276 10.57 -10.30 15.68
N ALA A 277 10.40 -9.39 14.73
CA ALA A 277 9.79 -9.69 13.44
C ALA A 277 10.60 -10.73 12.67
N ALA A 278 11.94 -10.60 12.65
CA ALA A 278 12.82 -11.57 12.01
C ALA A 278 12.74 -12.96 12.66
N ALA A 279 12.68 -13.04 14.00
CA ALA A 279 12.53 -14.29 14.73
C ALA A 279 11.21 -15.01 14.40
N ILE A 280 10.10 -14.26 14.29
CA ILE A 280 8.79 -14.79 13.91
C ILE A 280 8.81 -15.33 12.48
N GLU A 281 9.41 -14.61 11.53
CA GLU A 281 9.50 -15.10 10.14
C GLU A 281 10.35 -16.37 10.03
N LEU A 282 11.47 -16.44 10.78
CA LEU A 282 12.41 -17.56 10.74
C LEU A 282 11.94 -18.81 11.49
N THR A 283 11.19 -18.66 12.57
CA THR A 283 10.85 -19.78 13.46
C THR A 283 9.36 -20.03 13.64
N GLY A 284 8.53 -19.05 13.27
CA GLY A 284 7.08 -19.05 13.56
C GLY A 284 6.74 -18.69 15.01
N TYR A 285 7.73 -18.37 15.85
CA TYR A 285 7.57 -18.04 17.25
C TYR A 285 8.24 -16.71 17.60
N PRO A 286 7.71 -15.97 18.60
CA PRO A 286 8.43 -14.84 19.16
C PRO A 286 9.74 -15.31 19.81
N PRO A 287 10.78 -14.46 19.84
CA PRO A 287 12.05 -14.83 20.45
C PRO A 287 11.91 -14.97 21.97
N THR A 288 12.83 -15.72 22.59
CA THR A 288 13.00 -15.64 24.04
C THR A 288 13.87 -14.43 24.36
N GLU A 289 13.38 -13.52 25.18
CA GLU A 289 14.08 -12.28 25.49
C GLU A 289 15.08 -12.45 26.64
N ILE A 290 16.27 -11.87 26.48
CA ILE A 290 17.33 -11.83 27.49
C ILE A 290 17.70 -10.36 27.70
N GLU A 291 17.29 -9.81 28.84
CA GLU A 291 17.77 -8.50 29.28
C GLU A 291 19.22 -8.62 29.76
N CYS A 292 20.15 -8.01 29.03
CA CYS A 292 21.57 -8.15 29.32
C CYS A 292 22.04 -7.12 30.35
N GLU A 293 22.74 -7.63 31.36
CA GLU A 293 23.43 -6.88 32.39
C GLU A 293 24.87 -7.40 32.53
N SER A 294 25.69 -6.65 33.27
CA SER A 294 27.06 -7.06 33.58
C SER A 294 27.13 -8.35 34.42
N THR A 295 26.04 -8.66 35.13
CA THR A 295 25.85 -9.83 36.01
C THR A 295 25.26 -11.04 35.30
N THR A 296 24.70 -10.87 34.10
CA THR A 296 24.09 -11.96 33.32
C THR A 296 25.07 -13.12 33.18
N GLY A 297 24.65 -14.31 33.60
CA GLY A 297 25.49 -15.50 33.62
C GLY A 297 24.69 -16.79 33.47
N GLU A 298 25.24 -17.89 33.98
CA GLU A 298 24.64 -19.22 33.82
C GLU A 298 23.23 -19.32 34.42
N THR A 299 22.99 -18.68 35.57
CA THR A 299 21.68 -18.68 36.23
C THR A 299 20.60 -18.06 35.34
N GLN A 300 20.87 -16.89 34.76
CA GLN A 300 19.92 -16.18 33.92
C GLN A 300 19.79 -16.81 32.53
N LEU A 301 20.90 -17.25 31.94
CA LEU A 301 20.90 -17.76 30.56
C LEU A 301 20.43 -19.21 30.46
N ILE A 302 20.90 -20.06 31.38
CA ILE A 302 20.78 -21.52 31.27
C ILE A 302 19.74 -22.07 32.23
N LYS A 303 19.93 -21.91 33.54
CA LYS A 303 19.00 -22.46 34.54
C LYS A 303 19.20 -21.92 35.95
N ASP A 304 18.12 -21.84 36.71
CA ASP A 304 18.10 -21.58 38.15
C ASP A 304 17.43 -22.74 38.91
N LYS A 305 17.80 -22.94 40.18
CA LYS A 305 17.20 -23.98 41.03
C LYS A 305 16.01 -23.42 41.80
N VAL A 306 14.83 -23.97 41.55
CA VAL A 306 13.58 -23.60 42.22
C VAL A 306 13.09 -24.75 43.09
N ILE A 307 12.54 -24.42 44.26
CA ILE A 307 11.91 -25.37 45.18
C ILE A 307 10.40 -25.32 44.94
N SER A 308 9.78 -26.45 44.61
CA SER A 308 8.34 -26.52 44.36
C SER A 308 7.53 -26.15 45.61
N SER A 309 6.57 -25.22 45.46
CA SER A 309 5.64 -24.82 46.54
C SER A 309 4.47 -25.80 46.71
N GLN A 310 4.28 -26.75 45.79
CA GLN A 310 3.10 -27.63 45.75
C GLN A 310 3.35 -29.07 46.23
N ALA A 311 4.58 -29.45 46.58
CA ALA A 311 4.89 -30.79 47.07
C ALA A 311 5.26 -30.76 48.56
N GLU A 312 4.52 -31.50 49.40
CA GLU A 312 4.94 -31.85 50.77
C GLU A 312 6.26 -32.63 50.70
N GLY A 313 7.38 -31.91 50.73
CA GLY A 313 8.72 -32.49 50.56
C GLY A 313 9.74 -31.60 49.85
N GLY A 314 9.34 -30.49 49.23
CA GLY A 314 10.27 -29.49 48.69
C GLY A 314 11.18 -30.02 47.58
N GLU A 315 10.66 -30.81 46.63
CA GLU A 315 11.43 -31.23 45.46
C GLU A 315 11.95 -30.00 44.69
N SER A 316 13.28 -29.93 44.55
CA SER A 316 13.95 -28.90 43.77
C SER A 316 14.03 -29.33 42.31
N TYR A 317 13.72 -28.43 41.39
CA TYR A 317 13.92 -28.62 39.95
C TYR A 317 14.69 -27.45 39.36
N ASP A 318 15.35 -27.69 38.23
CA ASP A 318 15.97 -26.63 37.44
C ASP A 318 14.91 -25.98 36.54
N GLU A 319 14.63 -24.69 36.73
CA GLU A 319 13.88 -23.84 35.81
C GLU A 319 14.84 -23.30 34.74
N TYR A 320 14.50 -23.42 33.46
CA TYR A 320 15.42 -23.09 32.38
C TYR A 320 15.36 -21.61 31.97
N GLY A 321 16.54 -21.01 31.84
CA GLY A 321 16.72 -19.64 31.36
C GLY A 321 16.34 -19.48 29.88
N PRO A 322 16.22 -18.24 29.38
CA PRO A 322 15.73 -17.99 28.03
C PRO A 322 16.59 -18.62 26.93
N LEU A 323 17.93 -18.62 27.07
CA LEU A 323 18.81 -19.24 26.09
C LEU A 323 18.60 -20.76 26.01
N MET A 324 18.47 -21.42 27.17
CA MET A 324 18.14 -22.85 27.24
C MET A 324 16.76 -23.16 26.65
N ARG A 325 15.75 -22.35 26.96
CA ARG A 325 14.39 -22.45 26.40
C ARG A 325 14.35 -22.27 24.89
N ALA A 326 15.11 -21.31 24.34
CA ALA A 326 15.20 -21.12 22.90
C ALA A 326 15.90 -22.30 22.21
N PHE A 327 16.97 -22.82 22.80
CA PHE A 327 17.82 -23.79 22.13
C PHE A 327 17.28 -25.22 22.23
N THR A 328 16.51 -25.52 23.28
CA THR A 328 16.07 -26.89 23.58
C THR A 328 14.55 -27.05 23.58
N GLY A 329 13.78 -25.96 23.65
CA GLY A 329 12.32 -25.99 23.68
C GLY A 329 11.71 -26.43 25.02
N TYR A 330 12.52 -26.79 26.02
CA TYR A 330 12.09 -27.13 27.36
C TYR A 330 12.06 -25.88 28.25
N ASP A 331 11.03 -25.75 29.07
CA ASP A 331 10.87 -24.70 30.09
C ASP A 331 11.49 -25.09 31.43
N ASP A 332 11.49 -26.38 31.78
CA ASP A 332 12.14 -26.87 33.01
C ASP A 332 12.61 -28.33 32.91
N SER A 333 13.37 -28.76 33.93
CA SER A 333 13.95 -30.10 34.01
C SER A 333 12.96 -31.25 34.23
N ARG A 334 11.71 -31.00 34.63
CA ARG A 334 10.68 -32.02 34.90
C ARG A 334 9.97 -32.48 33.63
N GLN A 335 10.11 -31.72 32.54
CA GLN A 335 9.45 -32.03 31.28
C GLN A 335 10.11 -33.21 30.56
N ASP A 336 9.30 -34.18 30.13
CA ASP A 336 9.74 -35.32 29.31
C ASP A 336 9.85 -34.96 27.82
N LYS A 337 9.11 -33.94 27.37
CA LYS A 337 9.08 -33.45 26.00
C LYS A 337 9.17 -31.93 25.99
N PRO A 338 9.77 -31.32 24.96
CA PRO A 338 9.85 -29.87 24.88
C PRO A 338 8.46 -29.28 24.64
N THR A 339 8.21 -28.09 25.19
CA THR A 339 7.01 -27.29 24.94
C THR A 339 6.91 -26.90 23.46
N VAL A 340 8.07 -26.65 22.83
CA VAL A 340 8.18 -26.32 21.40
C VAL A 340 9.08 -27.34 20.71
N ALA A 341 8.59 -27.94 19.62
CA ALA A 341 9.29 -29.03 18.92
C ALA A 341 10.49 -28.56 18.06
N THR A 342 10.67 -27.25 17.91
CA THR A 342 11.79 -26.62 17.21
C THR A 342 12.50 -25.63 18.14
N GLY A 343 13.75 -25.32 17.81
CA GLY A 343 14.47 -24.21 18.41
C GLY A 343 13.84 -22.88 18.03
N ARG A 344 14.14 -21.86 18.85
CA ARG A 344 13.73 -20.47 18.67
C ARG A 344 14.95 -19.57 18.66
N ILE A 345 14.73 -18.32 18.26
CA ILE A 345 15.72 -17.25 18.41
C ILE A 345 15.73 -16.75 19.86
N ALA A 346 16.93 -16.61 20.44
CA ALA A 346 17.13 -15.82 21.65
C ALA A 346 17.49 -14.38 21.28
N ARG A 347 16.77 -13.38 21.79
CA ARG A 347 17.11 -11.96 21.62
C ARG A 347 17.95 -11.50 22.81
N PHE A 348 19.21 -11.17 22.59
CA PHE A 348 20.07 -10.54 23.60
C PHE A 348 19.88 -9.03 23.53
N ASP A 349 19.04 -8.50 24.41
CA ASP A 349 18.76 -7.08 24.46
C ASP A 349 19.75 -6.33 25.33
N GLU A 350 20.16 -5.15 24.88
CA GLU A 350 21.27 -4.38 25.45
C GLU A 350 22.58 -5.18 25.58
N SER A 351 22.90 -5.99 24.55
CA SER A 351 24.03 -6.92 24.57
C SER A 351 25.40 -6.29 24.85
N GLY A 352 25.54 -4.98 24.62
CA GLY A 352 26.74 -4.21 24.99
C GLY A 352 27.03 -4.17 26.49
N ARG A 353 26.06 -4.52 27.35
CA ARG A 353 26.22 -4.60 28.81
C ARG A 353 26.74 -5.95 29.31
N LEU A 354 26.85 -6.95 28.43
CA LEU A 354 27.23 -8.30 28.82
C LEU A 354 28.62 -8.36 29.46
N GLY A 355 28.71 -9.02 30.61
CA GLY A 355 29.97 -9.35 31.27
C GLY A 355 30.71 -10.51 30.63
N ARG A 356 32.02 -10.64 30.92
CA ARG A 356 32.89 -11.72 30.40
C ARG A 356 32.37 -13.15 30.69
N LYS A 357 31.63 -13.34 31.78
CA LYS A 357 31.06 -14.64 32.16
C LYS A 357 29.96 -15.10 31.20
N ALA A 358 29.15 -14.19 30.66
CA ALA A 358 28.14 -14.52 29.67
C ALA A 358 28.77 -14.97 28.35
N TYR A 359 29.81 -14.28 27.88
CA TYR A 359 30.44 -14.57 26.59
C TYR A 359 30.96 -16.00 26.46
N SER A 360 31.50 -16.59 27.52
CA SER A 360 31.96 -17.98 27.47
C SER A 360 30.80 -18.97 27.27
N ILE A 361 29.66 -18.74 27.93
CA ILE A 361 28.44 -19.56 27.84
C ILE A 361 27.82 -19.40 26.45
N ILE A 362 27.66 -18.17 26.00
CA ILE A 362 27.12 -17.84 24.67
C ILE A 362 27.98 -18.47 23.58
N LYS A 363 29.31 -18.33 23.66
CA LYS A 363 30.22 -18.92 22.68
C LYS A 363 30.10 -20.44 22.65
N LYS A 364 29.97 -21.08 23.81
CA LYS A 364 29.72 -22.52 23.92
C LYS A 364 28.40 -22.90 23.24
N ALA A 365 27.33 -22.12 23.46
CA ALA A 365 26.04 -22.35 22.81
C ALA A 365 26.15 -22.21 21.27
N ARG A 366 26.82 -21.17 20.77
CA ARG A 366 27.02 -20.96 19.33
C ARG A 366 27.78 -22.10 18.66
N GLN A 367 28.74 -22.72 19.35
CA GLN A 367 29.58 -23.78 18.80
C GLN A 367 28.89 -25.16 18.76
N LYS A 368 27.73 -25.31 19.39
CA LYS A 368 26.96 -26.54 19.38
C LYS A 368 26.27 -26.75 18.04
N LYS A 369 26.11 -28.01 17.65
CA LYS A 369 25.34 -28.44 16.48
C LYS A 369 23.99 -29.02 16.91
N ILE A 370 23.04 -29.03 15.99
CA ILE A 370 21.73 -29.64 16.20
C ILE A 370 21.92 -31.08 16.69
N GLY A 371 21.21 -31.46 17.74
CA GLY A 371 21.31 -32.76 18.42
C GLY A 371 22.44 -32.87 19.45
N ASP A 372 23.39 -31.94 19.50
CA ASP A 372 24.42 -31.94 20.56
C ASP A 372 23.77 -31.75 21.94
N ASP A 373 24.35 -32.37 22.96
CA ASP A 373 23.97 -32.12 24.35
C ASP A 373 24.23 -30.66 24.74
N PHE A 374 23.18 -29.99 25.18
CA PHE A 374 23.18 -28.66 25.75
C PHE A 374 22.55 -28.73 27.14
N TYR A 375 23.38 -29.01 28.15
CA TYR A 375 22.98 -29.12 29.56
C TYR A 375 21.95 -30.23 29.83
N GLY A 376 22.15 -31.41 29.25
CA GLY A 376 21.29 -32.58 29.45
C GLY A 376 20.10 -32.67 28.50
N ARG A 377 19.94 -31.70 27.58
CA ARG A 377 18.89 -31.67 26.56
C ARG A 377 19.52 -31.51 25.16
N PRO A 378 18.94 -32.12 24.12
CA PRO A 378 19.45 -31.96 22.77
C PRO A 378 19.14 -30.56 22.23
N MET A 379 20.09 -29.95 21.52
CA MET A 379 19.83 -28.70 20.81
C MET A 379 18.89 -28.94 19.63
N LEU A 380 17.81 -28.17 19.55
CA LEU A 380 16.80 -28.29 18.50
C LEU A 380 17.18 -27.50 17.24
N PRO A 381 16.70 -27.92 16.05
CA PRO A 381 16.87 -27.16 14.83
C PRO A 381 16.10 -25.83 14.88
N GLY A 382 16.67 -24.76 14.34
CA GLY A 382 16.15 -23.39 14.51
C GLY A 382 16.69 -22.64 15.72
N ALA A 383 17.55 -23.26 16.54
CA ALA A 383 18.23 -22.56 17.63
C ALA A 383 19.20 -21.51 17.07
N GLY A 384 19.03 -20.26 17.50
CA GLY A 384 19.86 -19.14 17.08
C GLY A 384 19.73 -17.95 18.02
N ALA A 385 20.44 -16.87 17.72
CA ALA A 385 20.30 -15.64 18.48
C ALA A 385 20.43 -14.39 17.60
N ILE A 386 19.76 -13.33 18.02
CA ILE A 386 19.90 -11.97 17.48
C ILE A 386 20.28 -11.07 18.65
N TRP A 387 21.28 -10.22 18.46
CA TRP A 387 21.75 -9.29 19.48
C TRP A 387 21.28 -7.89 19.13
N THR A 388 20.81 -7.13 20.11
CA THR A 388 20.43 -5.73 19.95
C THR A 388 21.27 -4.88 20.90
N SER A 389 21.90 -3.83 20.39
CA SER A 389 22.65 -2.89 21.23
C SER A 389 22.57 -1.45 20.71
N ASN A 390 22.65 -0.48 21.62
CA ASN A 390 23.03 0.88 21.20
C ASN A 390 24.53 0.92 20.83
N PRO A 391 24.94 1.85 19.97
CA PRO A 391 26.36 2.08 19.68
C PRO A 391 27.14 2.48 20.93
N VAL A 392 28.43 2.15 20.94
CA VAL A 392 29.36 2.57 22.01
C VAL A 392 29.65 4.06 21.85
N GLY A 393 29.60 4.81 22.94
CA GLY A 393 29.93 6.23 22.95
C GLY A 393 29.77 6.85 24.35
N PRO A 394 30.03 8.17 24.48
CA PRO A 394 30.04 8.86 25.78
C PRO A 394 28.70 8.80 26.53
N ARG A 395 27.57 8.66 25.83
CA ARG A 395 26.24 8.51 26.44
C ARG A 395 26.10 7.19 27.19
N TYR A 396 26.83 6.17 26.76
CA TYR A 396 26.70 4.80 27.26
C TYR A 396 28.04 4.24 27.74
N PRO A 397 28.59 4.76 28.86
CA PRO A 397 29.91 4.36 29.36
C PRO A 397 29.97 2.90 29.84
N ASP A 398 28.82 2.32 30.17
CA ASP A 398 28.63 0.93 30.61
C ASP A 398 28.53 -0.06 29.45
N ARG A 399 28.53 0.41 28.20
CA ARG A 399 28.45 -0.43 27.01
C ARG A 399 29.84 -0.66 26.43
N HIS A 400 30.09 -1.91 26.08
CA HIS A 400 31.36 -2.32 25.52
C HIS A 400 31.14 -3.08 24.22
N ALA A 401 32.01 -2.83 23.25
CA ALA A 401 32.04 -3.65 22.06
C ALA A 401 32.38 -5.11 22.45
N PRO A 402 31.79 -6.11 21.78
CA PRO A 402 32.18 -7.50 21.97
C PRO A 402 33.69 -7.68 21.78
N ASP A 403 34.29 -8.59 22.54
CA ASP A 403 35.71 -8.90 22.40
C ASP A 403 36.02 -9.45 20.99
N PRO A 404 37.29 -9.38 20.51
CA PRO A 404 37.63 -9.80 19.16
C PRO A 404 37.28 -11.26 18.83
N ALA A 405 37.18 -12.14 19.83
CA ALA A 405 36.82 -13.54 19.61
C ALA A 405 35.31 -13.68 19.42
N MET A 406 34.50 -12.96 20.18
CA MET A 406 33.05 -12.92 20.01
C MET A 406 32.66 -12.19 18.72
N ARG A 407 33.31 -11.06 18.39
CA ARG A 407 33.04 -10.30 17.16
C ARG A 407 33.18 -11.13 15.88
N ARG A 408 34.04 -12.16 15.86
CA ARG A 408 34.17 -13.07 14.71
C ARG A 408 32.96 -13.99 14.51
N GLU A 409 32.21 -14.25 15.57
CA GLU A 409 30.99 -15.08 15.57
C GLU A 409 29.73 -14.25 15.23
N LEU A 410 29.83 -12.92 15.32
CA LEU A 410 28.74 -11.99 15.06
C LEU A 410 28.81 -11.41 13.64
N ALA A 411 27.65 -10.97 13.14
CA ALA A 411 27.53 -10.09 11.97
C ALA A 411 26.95 -8.75 12.43
N GLU A 412 27.76 -7.69 12.40
CA GLU A 412 27.30 -6.35 12.78
C GLU A 412 26.41 -5.78 11.67
N ILE A 413 25.19 -5.37 12.04
CA ILE A 413 24.18 -4.81 11.14
C ILE A 413 23.70 -3.50 11.76
N HIS A 414 23.79 -2.40 11.02
CA HIS A 414 23.37 -1.10 11.53
C HIS A 414 21.86 -0.89 11.31
N VAL A 415 21.17 -0.50 12.39
CA VAL A 415 19.74 -0.20 12.38
C VAL A 415 19.54 1.28 12.61
N ASP A 416 19.49 2.02 11.52
CA ASP A 416 19.22 3.45 11.55
C ASP A 416 17.72 3.74 11.73
N TYR A 417 17.41 4.94 12.24
CA TYR A 417 16.03 5.46 12.19
C TYR A 417 15.61 5.61 10.71
N PRO A 418 14.34 5.38 10.33
CA PRO A 418 13.92 5.47 8.94
C PRO A 418 14.28 6.82 8.33
N GLU A 419 14.60 6.83 7.03
CA GLU A 419 15.04 8.04 6.37
C GLU A 419 13.89 9.07 6.27
N MET A 420 14.25 10.35 6.18
CA MET A 420 13.32 11.42 5.81
C MET A 420 14.03 12.36 4.85
N SER A 421 13.83 12.11 3.55
CA SER A 421 14.28 12.95 2.45
C SER A 421 13.20 13.03 1.37
N ALA A 422 13.42 13.86 0.35
CA ALA A 422 12.51 13.96 -0.79
C ALA A 422 12.43 12.63 -1.56
N GLU A 423 13.55 11.93 -1.66
CA GLU A 423 13.70 10.68 -2.40
C GLU A 423 13.31 9.46 -1.56
N ASN A 424 13.57 9.49 -0.25
CA ASN A 424 13.25 8.43 0.71
C ASN A 424 12.50 9.00 1.93
N PRO A 425 11.17 9.18 1.82
CA PRO A 425 10.33 9.78 2.86
C PRO A 425 9.80 8.73 3.87
N GLU A 426 10.57 7.70 4.24
CA GLU A 426 10.03 6.55 5.00
C GLU A 426 9.42 6.94 6.36
N THR A 427 10.03 7.89 7.09
CA THR A 427 9.47 8.41 8.35
C THR A 427 8.09 9.04 8.14
N TYR A 428 7.93 9.79 7.05
CA TYR A 428 6.68 10.42 6.67
C TYR A 428 5.62 9.41 6.22
N GLU A 429 6.01 8.41 5.42
CA GLU A 429 5.12 7.32 4.98
C GLU A 429 4.64 6.47 6.15
N PHE A 430 5.52 6.21 7.13
CA PHE A 430 5.15 5.54 8.39
C PHE A 430 4.14 6.38 9.19
N ALA A 431 4.35 7.69 9.30
CA ALA A 431 3.43 8.59 10.00
C ALA A 431 2.07 8.70 9.27
N LEU A 432 2.06 8.78 7.94
CA LEU A 432 0.82 8.72 7.13
C LEU A 432 0.07 7.42 7.39
N THR A 433 0.77 6.29 7.39
CA THR A 433 0.20 4.97 7.67
C THR A 433 -0.45 4.94 9.05
N ALA A 434 0.21 5.49 10.06
CA ALA A 434 -0.32 5.53 11.42
C ALA A 434 -1.52 6.49 11.59
N LEU A 435 -1.75 7.42 10.65
CA LEU A 435 -2.95 8.26 10.60
C LEU A 435 -4.13 7.58 9.89
N MET A 436 -3.90 6.50 9.13
CA MET A 436 -4.99 5.78 8.47
C MET A 436 -5.87 5.08 9.52
N ASP A 437 -7.18 5.17 9.34
CA ASP A 437 -8.15 4.44 10.15
C ASP A 437 -8.30 2.98 9.68
N GLU A 438 -9.22 2.24 10.29
CA GLU A 438 -9.52 0.83 9.94
C GLU A 438 -10.13 0.67 8.54
N ASN A 439 -10.60 1.77 7.93
CA ASN A 439 -11.18 1.81 6.58
C ASN A 439 -10.20 2.33 5.54
N ASP A 440 -8.90 2.37 5.85
CA ASP A 440 -7.83 2.89 5.00
C ASP A 440 -8.04 4.36 4.60
N HIS A 441 -8.72 5.15 5.43
CA HIS A 441 -9.01 6.57 5.22
C HIS A 441 -8.19 7.46 6.16
N ILE A 442 -7.88 8.68 5.73
CA ILE A 442 -7.16 9.68 6.54
C ILE A 442 -8.09 10.88 6.78
N ALA A 443 -8.51 11.07 8.02
CA ALA A 443 -9.48 12.10 8.40
C ALA A 443 -8.81 13.47 8.70
N VAL A 444 -7.76 13.81 7.95
CA VAL A 444 -6.97 15.05 8.05
C VAL A 444 -7.00 15.78 6.71
N ALA A 445 -7.03 17.10 6.73
CA ALA A 445 -7.04 17.91 5.52
C ALA A 445 -5.73 17.75 4.73
N LYS A 446 -5.81 17.73 3.40
CA LYS A 446 -4.66 17.56 2.50
C LYS A 446 -3.55 18.57 2.80
N GLU A 447 -3.93 19.79 3.12
CA GLU A 447 -3.06 20.94 3.37
C GLU A 447 -2.18 20.73 4.61
N GLU A 448 -2.61 19.92 5.58
CA GLU A 448 -1.81 19.56 6.75
C GLU A 448 -0.87 18.37 6.50
N LEU A 449 -1.11 17.59 5.43
CA LEU A 449 -0.36 16.37 5.16
C LEU A 449 0.67 16.55 4.06
N ALA A 450 0.31 17.25 2.97
CA ALA A 450 1.00 17.15 1.70
C ALA A 450 2.38 17.84 1.71
N PRO A 451 3.41 17.25 1.09
CA PRO A 451 4.59 18.02 0.71
C PRO A 451 4.21 19.11 -0.31
N ALA A 452 4.94 20.23 -0.29
CA ALA A 452 4.76 21.33 -1.22
C ALA A 452 5.77 21.28 -2.36
N TYR A 453 5.33 21.75 -3.52
CA TYR A 453 6.04 21.69 -4.79
C TYR A 453 6.17 23.08 -5.40
N GLU A 454 7.24 23.28 -6.16
CA GLU A 454 7.47 24.45 -7.00
C GLU A 454 7.41 24.04 -8.47
N LYS A 455 6.60 24.77 -9.24
CA LYS A 455 6.57 24.64 -10.69
C LYS A 455 7.89 25.15 -11.27
N LYS A 456 8.59 24.27 -11.97
CA LYS A 456 9.85 24.59 -12.65
C LYS A 456 9.71 24.46 -14.15
N GLU A 457 9.91 25.56 -14.84
CA GLU A 457 9.88 25.61 -16.29
C GLU A 457 11.07 24.84 -16.89
N ILE A 458 10.78 24.09 -17.96
CA ILE A 458 11.77 23.33 -18.71
C ILE A 458 12.26 24.21 -19.87
N PRO A 459 13.58 24.46 -19.96
CA PRO A 459 14.17 25.19 -21.09
C PRO A 459 13.78 24.57 -22.43
N GLU A 460 13.48 25.38 -23.45
CA GLU A 460 13.00 24.93 -24.77
C GLU A 460 13.84 23.81 -25.37
N ASN A 461 15.17 23.90 -25.25
CA ASN A 461 16.12 22.91 -25.77
C ASN A 461 16.14 21.57 -25.02
N LYS A 462 15.39 21.44 -23.92
CA LYS A 462 15.27 20.25 -23.09
C LYS A 462 13.83 19.73 -22.97
N ARG A 463 12.89 20.33 -23.72
CA ARG A 463 11.49 19.92 -23.69
C ARG A 463 11.34 18.59 -24.41
N GLU A 464 10.60 17.69 -23.77
CA GLU A 464 10.21 16.41 -24.33
C GLU A 464 8.93 16.57 -25.16
N ILE A 465 8.84 15.85 -26.27
CA ILE A 465 7.62 15.77 -27.09
C ILE A 465 6.99 14.42 -26.79
N LEU A 466 5.77 14.46 -26.28
CA LEU A 466 4.98 13.27 -25.96
C LEU A 466 4.47 12.60 -27.24
N GLU A 467 4.02 11.34 -27.14
CA GLU A 467 3.52 10.58 -28.29
C GLU A 467 2.31 11.24 -28.99
N ASP A 468 1.53 12.04 -28.27
CA ASP A 468 0.40 12.80 -28.78
C ASP A 468 0.80 14.15 -29.43
N GLY A 469 2.10 14.44 -29.49
CA GLY A 469 2.65 15.69 -30.03
C GLY A 469 2.66 16.86 -29.03
N GLY A 470 2.21 16.65 -27.79
CA GLY A 470 2.28 17.65 -26.74
C GLY A 470 3.72 17.95 -26.30
N ILE A 471 4.02 19.21 -26.00
CA ILE A 471 5.37 19.63 -25.58
C ILE A 471 5.39 19.84 -24.08
N VAL A 472 6.28 19.17 -23.36
CA VAL A 472 6.41 19.32 -21.91
C VAL A 472 7.12 20.63 -21.58
N ILE A 473 6.41 21.57 -20.95
CA ILE A 473 6.88 22.94 -20.68
C ILE A 473 7.33 23.17 -19.24
N ALA A 474 6.82 22.39 -18.28
CA ALA A 474 7.19 22.53 -16.87
C ALA A 474 6.93 21.22 -16.10
N LYS A 475 7.52 21.12 -14.91
CA LYS A 475 7.28 20.03 -13.96
C LYS A 475 7.26 20.55 -12.53
N ASP A 476 6.60 19.81 -11.64
CA ASP A 476 6.63 20.09 -10.21
C ASP A 476 7.86 19.45 -9.56
N GLU A 477 8.68 20.24 -8.89
CA GLU A 477 9.78 19.77 -8.04
C GLU A 477 9.45 20.05 -6.57
N ILE A 478 9.66 19.06 -5.70
CA ILE A 478 9.44 19.26 -4.27
C ILE A 478 10.38 20.35 -3.71
N ILE A 479 9.87 21.19 -2.82
CA ILE A 479 10.69 22.19 -2.14
C ILE A 479 11.73 21.46 -1.28
N LYS A 480 13.01 21.74 -1.51
CA LYS A 480 14.12 21.03 -0.85
C LYS A 480 14.24 21.35 0.63
N ASN A 481 13.86 22.55 1.04
CA ASN A 481 13.89 22.95 2.44
C ASN A 481 12.75 22.26 3.19
N LEU A 482 13.06 21.20 3.94
CA LEU A 482 12.07 20.42 4.70
C LEU A 482 11.31 21.24 5.75
N ALA A 483 11.82 22.40 6.16
CA ALA A 483 11.20 23.33 7.10
C ALA A 483 10.36 24.43 6.43
N ASP A 484 10.22 24.45 5.10
CA ASP A 484 9.43 25.47 4.41
C ASP A 484 7.96 25.43 4.86
N ALA A 485 7.41 26.61 5.17
CA ALA A 485 6.06 26.77 5.70
C ALA A 485 4.96 26.29 4.75
N ARG A 486 5.24 26.19 3.44
CA ARG A 486 4.29 25.68 2.44
C ARG A 486 4.05 24.18 2.56
N HIS A 487 5.01 23.40 3.08
CA HIS A 487 4.78 21.97 3.34
C HIS A 487 3.69 21.79 4.39
N GLY A 488 2.94 20.69 4.35
CA GLY A 488 2.01 20.31 5.41
C GLY A 488 2.70 20.05 6.75
N ALA A 489 1.95 20.17 7.84
CA ALA A 489 2.42 19.91 9.19
C ALA A 489 3.03 18.51 9.36
N LEU A 490 2.43 17.46 8.80
CA LEU A 490 2.97 16.09 8.93
C LEU A 490 4.36 15.95 8.29
N TRP A 491 4.57 16.56 7.12
CA TRP A 491 5.85 16.56 6.42
C TRP A 491 6.92 17.26 7.26
N ARG A 492 6.65 18.49 7.72
CA ARG A 492 7.55 19.27 8.57
C ARG A 492 7.83 18.55 9.90
N PHE A 493 6.81 17.93 10.49
CA PHE A 493 6.94 17.18 11.73
C PHE A 493 7.83 15.95 11.58
N SER A 494 7.66 15.18 10.50
CA SER A 494 8.50 14.02 10.19
C SER A 494 9.97 14.43 10.00
N ALA A 495 10.20 15.57 9.34
CA ALA A 495 11.54 16.16 9.23
C ALA A 495 12.10 16.65 10.57
N ALA A 496 11.27 17.23 11.44
CA ALA A 496 11.65 17.62 12.80
C ALA A 496 12.05 16.42 13.65
N VAL A 497 11.29 15.32 13.59
CA VAL A 497 11.61 14.05 14.27
C VAL A 497 12.93 13.50 13.75
N LYS A 498 13.16 13.48 12.42
CA LYS A 498 14.44 13.03 11.87
C LYS A 498 15.61 13.93 12.32
N ALA A 499 15.44 15.24 12.32
CA ALA A 499 16.47 16.17 12.79
C ALA A 499 16.79 15.97 14.28
N LEU A 500 15.76 15.72 15.10
CA LEU A 500 15.91 15.39 16.51
C LEU A 500 16.65 14.06 16.70
N GLN A 501 16.33 13.04 15.89
CA GLN A 501 17.05 11.76 15.87
C GLN A 501 18.52 11.93 15.46
N ASP A 502 18.81 12.72 14.42
CA ASP A 502 20.18 12.99 14.00
C ASP A 502 20.96 13.71 15.09
N SER A 503 20.36 14.73 15.71
CA SER A 503 20.97 15.41 16.86
C SER A 503 21.23 14.46 18.05
N PHE A 504 20.35 13.48 18.26
CA PHE A 504 20.56 12.43 19.27
C PHE A 504 21.69 11.46 18.86
N VAL A 505 21.71 10.94 17.63
CA VAL A 505 22.77 10.05 17.15
C VAL A 505 24.14 10.73 17.25
N TYR A 506 24.26 11.94 16.70
CA TYR A 506 25.52 12.67 16.69
C TYR A 506 25.93 13.25 18.06
N GLY A 507 25.02 13.28 19.04
CA GLY A 507 25.37 13.58 20.43
C GLY A 507 26.12 12.45 21.13
N ASN A 508 26.08 11.23 20.61
CA ASN A 508 26.84 10.08 21.13
C ASN A 508 28.01 9.66 20.22
N ALA A 509 28.05 10.16 18.98
CA ALA A 509 29.11 9.83 18.04
C ALA A 509 30.41 10.59 18.37
N GLU A 510 31.51 9.87 18.58
CA GLU A 510 32.85 10.44 18.55
C GLU A 510 33.27 10.66 17.09
N THR A 511 32.82 11.77 16.49
CA THR A 511 33.15 12.12 15.09
C THR A 511 34.11 13.29 14.98
N GLU A 512 35.11 13.17 14.10
CA GLU A 512 36.00 14.28 13.73
C GLU A 512 35.27 15.35 12.90
N LYS A 513 34.20 14.98 12.19
CA LYS A 513 33.41 15.88 11.34
C LYS A 513 31.93 15.49 11.34
N TYR A 514 31.08 16.44 11.70
CA TYR A 514 29.63 16.31 11.59
C TYR A 514 29.16 16.44 10.12
N PRO A 515 28.10 15.73 9.72
CA PRO A 515 27.53 15.89 8.38
C PRO A 515 26.94 17.29 8.20
N GLU A 516 26.86 17.75 6.96
CA GLU A 516 26.27 19.06 6.62
C GLU A 516 24.76 19.12 6.86
N THR A 517 24.11 17.95 6.90
CA THR A 517 22.68 17.81 7.19
C THR A 517 22.32 18.00 8.66
N LEU A 518 23.31 17.93 9.58
CA LEU A 518 23.06 18.16 11.00
C LEU A 518 22.74 19.64 11.24
N LEU A 519 21.61 19.91 11.90
CA LEU A 519 21.21 21.26 12.25
C LEU A 519 22.29 21.93 13.11
N ARG A 520 22.40 23.25 12.95
CA ARG A 520 23.31 24.10 13.73
C ARG A 520 22.52 25.16 14.47
N PHE A 521 23.02 25.62 15.60
CA PHE A 521 22.38 26.67 16.37
C PHE A 521 23.35 27.77 16.77
N LYS A 522 22.77 28.91 17.14
CA LYS A 522 23.43 29.99 17.87
C LYS A 522 22.61 30.30 19.11
N GLU A 523 23.30 30.67 20.17
CA GLU A 523 22.69 31.17 21.40
C GLU A 523 22.74 32.70 21.38
N ASP A 524 21.61 33.34 21.64
CA ASP A 524 21.56 34.80 21.78
C ASP A 524 22.04 35.25 23.17
N ALA A 525 22.10 36.56 23.41
CA ALA A 525 22.57 37.11 24.68
C ALA A 525 21.67 36.77 25.88
N ASP A 526 20.42 36.39 25.62
CA ASP A 526 19.42 36.02 26.64
C ASP A 526 19.37 34.49 26.87
N GLY A 527 20.23 33.73 26.20
CA GLY A 527 20.31 32.28 26.31
C GLY A 527 19.28 31.52 25.46
N ASN A 528 18.60 32.18 24.52
CA ASN A 528 17.69 31.50 23.60
C ASN A 528 18.46 30.87 22.45
N ILE A 529 18.05 29.66 22.09
CA ILE A 529 18.66 28.87 21.03
C ILE A 529 17.86 29.08 19.75
N GLU A 530 18.51 29.51 18.68
CA GLU A 530 17.91 29.56 17.33
C GLU A 530 18.70 28.71 16.34
N VAL A 531 17.97 27.89 15.58
CA VAL A 531 18.54 27.07 14.50
C VAL A 531 18.94 27.96 13.33
N THR A 532 20.15 27.75 12.80
CA THR A 532 20.70 28.51 11.68
C THR A 532 21.09 27.58 10.53
N THR A 533 20.86 28.02 9.30
CA THR A 533 21.15 27.27 8.07
C THR A 533 22.59 27.40 7.57
N GLY A 534 23.44 28.17 8.28
CA GLY A 534 24.85 28.35 7.94
C GLY A 534 25.66 28.97 9.08
N GLY A 535 26.79 28.34 9.42
CA GLY A 535 27.58 28.66 10.62
C GLY A 535 26.92 28.18 11.92
N GLY A 536 27.54 28.47 13.08
CA GLY A 536 27.02 28.05 14.38
C GLY A 536 27.51 26.67 14.86
N GLU A 537 27.15 26.35 16.09
CA GLU A 537 27.53 25.10 16.76
C GLU A 537 26.63 23.94 16.29
N PRO A 538 27.17 22.71 16.16
CA PRO A 538 26.35 21.55 15.83
C PRO A 538 25.31 21.31 16.92
N LEU A 539 24.05 21.14 16.52
CA LEU A 539 22.95 20.85 17.43
C LEU A 539 22.96 19.35 17.76
N THR A 540 23.47 19.02 18.93
CA THR A 540 23.49 17.65 19.48
C THR A 540 22.66 17.56 20.75
N LEU A 541 22.05 16.39 20.98
CA LEU A 541 21.22 16.07 22.14
C LEU A 541 21.88 14.99 22.99
N SER A 542 21.70 15.06 24.31
CA SER A 542 22.36 14.18 25.28
C SER A 542 21.50 12.98 25.66
N THR A 543 20.18 13.14 25.77
CA THR A 543 19.31 12.14 26.42
C THR A 543 17.97 11.91 25.76
N SER A 544 17.44 12.86 24.99
CA SER A 544 16.05 12.82 24.52
C SER A 544 15.95 12.47 23.03
N THR A 545 15.05 11.53 22.70
CA THR A 545 14.72 11.16 21.33
C THR A 545 13.21 10.87 21.14
N VAL A 546 12.72 10.65 19.92
CA VAL A 546 11.32 10.27 19.62
C VAL A 546 11.28 8.93 18.88
N THR A 547 10.86 7.87 19.55
CA THR A 547 10.80 6.51 19.01
C THR A 547 9.75 6.35 17.91
N LEU A 548 9.87 5.31 17.07
CA LEU A 548 8.82 4.98 16.10
C LEU A 548 7.48 4.63 16.76
N GLY A 549 7.52 3.99 17.93
CA GLY A 549 6.31 3.70 18.71
C GLY A 549 5.61 4.97 19.23
N GLU A 550 6.38 5.96 19.68
CA GLU A 550 5.84 7.28 20.04
C GLU A 550 5.25 8.01 18.84
N LEU A 551 5.95 8.00 17.69
CA LEU A 551 5.43 8.58 16.45
C LEU A 551 4.10 7.95 16.05
N ALA A 552 4.01 6.61 16.03
CA ALA A 552 2.78 5.89 15.75
C ALA A 552 1.68 6.26 16.76
N SER A 553 1.97 6.23 18.06
CA SER A 553 1.03 6.59 19.12
C SER A 553 0.52 8.04 19.03
N TRP A 554 1.38 8.98 18.59
CA TRP A 554 0.97 10.36 18.39
C TRP A 554 0.03 10.45 17.18
N MET A 555 0.30 9.74 16.09
CA MET A 555 -0.58 9.75 14.92
C MET A 555 -1.92 9.08 15.21
N THR A 556 -1.93 7.86 15.76
CA THR A 556 -3.18 7.14 16.10
C THR A 556 -3.99 7.90 17.15
N GLY A 557 -3.32 8.51 18.13
CA GLY A 557 -3.97 9.30 19.17
C GLY A 557 -4.68 10.55 18.65
N PHE A 558 -4.34 11.06 17.45
CA PHE A 558 -5.11 12.13 16.80
C PHE A 558 -6.53 11.65 16.48
N ASN A 559 -6.64 10.48 15.85
CA ASN A 559 -7.91 9.87 15.47
C ASN A 559 -8.78 9.57 16.70
N GLU A 560 -8.18 9.04 17.77
CA GLU A 560 -8.87 8.77 19.05
C GLU A 560 -9.35 10.05 19.75
N ARG A 561 -8.57 11.13 19.68
CA ARG A 561 -8.85 12.37 20.41
C ARG A 561 -9.93 13.22 19.74
N ARG A 562 -10.06 13.15 18.42
CA ARG A 562 -11.19 13.75 17.67
C ARG A 562 -12.55 13.23 18.17
N GLN A 563 -12.59 12.00 18.69
CA GLN A 563 -13.81 11.34 19.16
C GLN A 563 -14.12 11.57 20.64
N LYS A 564 -13.30 12.34 21.39
CA LYS A 564 -13.54 12.58 22.82
C LYS A 564 -14.76 13.49 23.05
N GLN A 565 -15.43 13.25 24.17
CA GLN A 565 -16.67 13.94 24.59
C GLN A 565 -16.42 15.38 25.05
N ASP A 566 -15.27 15.64 25.67
CA ASP A 566 -14.94 16.96 26.18
C ASP A 566 -14.38 17.86 25.07
N ALA A 567 -15.09 18.96 24.80
CA ALA A 567 -14.75 19.92 23.77
C ALA A 567 -13.39 20.61 24.00
N GLU A 568 -12.93 20.74 25.26
CA GLU A 568 -11.60 21.28 25.57
C GLU A 568 -10.47 20.30 25.19
N PHE A 569 -10.80 19.01 25.09
CA PHE A 569 -9.85 17.97 24.70
C PHE A 569 -10.02 17.54 23.25
N ARG A 570 -11.07 17.93 22.54
CA ARG A 570 -11.19 17.69 21.10
C ARG A 570 -10.18 18.57 20.35
N VAL A 571 -9.55 18.02 19.32
CA VAL A 571 -8.64 18.77 18.44
C VAL A 571 -9.01 18.42 17.00
N ASP A 572 -9.32 19.44 16.20
CA ASP A 572 -9.80 19.27 14.83
C ASP A 572 -8.68 19.45 13.78
N ILE A 573 -7.56 20.02 14.21
CA ILE A 573 -6.40 20.40 13.38
C ILE A 573 -5.18 19.58 13.82
N LEU A 574 -4.55 18.87 12.89
CA LEU A 574 -3.38 18.03 13.19
C LEU A 574 -2.23 18.84 13.77
N THR A 575 -2.01 20.05 13.26
CA THR A 575 -0.97 20.99 13.73
C THR A 575 -1.10 21.31 15.22
N GLU A 576 -2.32 21.55 15.70
CA GLU A 576 -2.58 21.86 17.11
C GLU A 576 -2.33 20.64 18.00
N TRP A 577 -2.72 19.46 17.52
CA TRP A 577 -2.46 18.20 18.21
C TRP A 577 -0.97 17.92 18.35
N LEU A 578 -0.21 18.11 17.26
CA LEU A 578 1.25 17.98 17.27
C LEU A 578 1.88 18.97 18.25
N ASN A 579 1.44 20.23 18.27
CA ASN A 579 1.88 21.22 19.26
C ASN A 579 1.58 20.80 20.70
N PHE A 580 0.41 20.21 20.95
CA PHE A 580 0.07 19.67 22.26
C PHE A 580 1.02 18.52 22.66
N LYS A 581 1.31 17.60 21.72
CA LYS A 581 2.25 16.49 21.96
C LYS A 581 3.67 16.95 22.17
N ILE A 582 4.16 17.90 21.36
CA ILE A 582 5.47 18.51 21.51
C ILE A 582 5.58 19.20 22.88
N ASN A 583 4.57 19.95 23.31
CA ASN A 583 4.58 20.58 24.64
C ASN A 583 4.58 19.56 25.78
N THR A 584 3.84 18.45 25.64
CA THR A 584 3.85 17.34 26.60
C THR A 584 5.23 16.68 26.66
N TYR A 585 5.83 16.41 25.50
CA TYR A 585 7.18 15.88 25.38
C TYR A 585 8.23 16.80 26.01
N LEU A 586 8.17 18.11 25.74
CA LEU A 586 9.06 19.12 26.34
C LEU A 586 8.92 19.23 27.86
N LYS A 587 7.78 18.85 28.45
CA LYS A 587 7.62 18.79 29.92
C LYS A 587 8.38 17.60 30.52
N GLN A 588 8.54 16.53 29.76
CA GLN A 588 9.23 15.30 30.16
C GLN A 588 10.73 15.32 29.79
N ALA A 589 11.10 16.10 28.78
CA ALA A 589 12.49 16.23 28.33
C ALA A 589 13.41 16.84 29.40
N ASP A 590 14.66 16.39 29.41
CA ASP A 590 15.68 16.87 30.33
C ASP A 590 15.99 18.36 30.16
N LYS A 591 16.28 19.04 31.27
CA LYS A 591 16.59 20.49 31.26
C LYS A 591 17.72 20.86 30.30
N ALA A 592 18.70 19.98 30.13
CA ALA A 592 19.86 20.20 29.26
C ALA A 592 19.51 20.24 27.77
N ASP A 593 18.55 19.41 27.34
CA ASP A 593 18.18 19.27 25.93
C ASP A 593 16.92 20.09 25.57
N LYS A 594 16.10 20.45 26.56
CA LYS A 594 14.79 21.09 26.37
C LYS A 594 14.81 22.33 25.48
N ALA A 595 15.79 23.22 25.65
CA ALA A 595 15.92 24.43 24.83
C ALA A 595 16.27 24.09 23.37
N LYS A 596 17.16 23.12 23.16
CA LYS A 596 17.55 22.64 21.82
C LYS A 596 16.39 21.95 21.12
N ILE A 597 15.67 21.06 21.81
CA ILE A 597 14.48 20.38 21.27
C ILE A 597 13.42 21.40 20.86
N ARG A 598 13.15 22.39 21.71
CA ARG A 598 12.22 23.49 21.38
C ARG A 598 12.66 24.22 20.10
N ALA A 599 13.94 24.56 20.00
CA ALA A 599 14.48 25.24 18.82
C ALA A 599 14.33 24.41 17.53
N ILE A 600 14.51 23.09 17.59
CA ILE A 600 14.25 22.20 16.45
C ILE A 600 12.79 22.31 16.01
N PHE A 601 11.83 22.13 16.92
CA PHE A 601 10.41 22.19 16.55
C PHE A 601 9.98 23.59 16.06
N GLU A 602 10.47 24.66 16.68
CA GLU A 602 10.21 26.03 16.21
C GLU A 602 10.80 26.29 14.81
N TYR A 603 11.97 25.73 14.50
CA TYR A 603 12.55 25.81 13.15
C TYR A 603 11.66 25.18 12.08
N PHE A 604 11.00 24.07 12.39
CA PHE A 604 10.04 23.39 11.49
C PHE A 604 8.61 23.95 11.56
N GLY A 605 8.40 25.12 12.16
CA GLY A 605 7.12 25.82 12.16
C GLY A 605 6.09 25.27 13.16
N PHE A 606 6.55 24.84 14.33
CA PHE A 606 5.72 24.47 15.48
C PHE A 606 5.89 25.47 16.64
N LEU A 607 5.07 25.32 17.69
CA LEU A 607 5.09 26.12 18.91
C LEU A 607 4.88 27.62 18.63
N ASN A 608 5.88 28.46 18.91
CA ASN A 608 5.76 29.91 18.76
C ASN A 608 5.78 30.36 17.29
N LYS A 609 6.24 29.50 16.37
CA LYS A 609 6.28 29.76 14.92
C LYS A 609 5.25 28.89 14.17
N THR A 610 4.14 28.54 14.84
CA THR A 610 3.13 27.63 14.30
C THR A 610 2.57 28.14 12.97
N VAL A 611 2.59 27.27 11.96
CA VAL A 611 1.97 27.50 10.65
C VAL A 611 0.71 26.66 10.53
N ILE A 612 -0.47 27.29 10.60
CA ILE A 612 -1.78 26.65 10.40
C ILE A 612 -2.26 26.98 8.98
N PRO A 613 -2.50 25.99 8.11
CA PRO A 613 -3.07 26.24 6.79
C PRO A 613 -4.55 26.65 6.87
N ASP A 614 -5.04 27.34 5.85
CA ASP A 614 -6.47 27.62 5.71
C ASP A 614 -7.21 26.34 5.31
N LEU A 615 -8.13 25.89 6.17
CA LEU A 615 -8.89 24.65 6.00
C LEU A 615 -10.34 24.88 5.56
N THR A 616 -10.74 26.12 5.26
CA THR A 616 -12.13 26.47 4.96
C THR A 616 -12.68 25.75 3.72
N ALA A 617 -11.83 25.48 2.73
CA ALA A 617 -12.18 24.76 1.51
C ALA A 617 -11.75 23.28 1.51
N ALA A 618 -11.30 22.75 2.65
CA ALA A 618 -10.81 21.38 2.73
C ALA A 618 -11.95 20.37 2.50
N LYS A 619 -11.66 19.32 1.73
CA LYS A 619 -12.55 18.19 1.48
C LYS A 619 -11.92 16.88 1.98
N PRO A 620 -12.71 15.80 2.15
CA PRO A 620 -12.15 14.48 2.43
C PRO A 620 -11.19 14.03 1.32
N LEU A 621 -10.22 13.19 1.69
CA LEU A 621 -9.22 12.69 0.75
C LEU A 621 -9.72 11.45 0.03
N THR A 622 -9.57 11.44 -1.30
CA THR A 622 -9.72 10.22 -2.10
C THR A 622 -8.48 9.31 -1.97
N PRO A 623 -8.60 8.00 -2.20
CA PRO A 623 -7.46 7.08 -2.29
C PRO A 623 -6.32 7.58 -3.18
N LYS A 624 -6.68 8.12 -4.34
CA LYS A 624 -5.72 8.73 -5.26
C LYS A 624 -4.99 9.92 -4.63
N GLU A 625 -5.71 10.81 -3.96
CA GLU A 625 -5.11 11.96 -3.28
C GLU A 625 -4.22 11.53 -2.11
N ILE A 626 -4.59 10.48 -1.37
CA ILE A 626 -3.74 9.87 -0.32
C ILE A 626 -2.45 9.32 -0.95
N GLY A 627 -2.56 8.59 -2.06
CA GLY A 627 -1.41 8.07 -2.79
C GLY A 627 -0.46 9.17 -3.26
N TYR A 628 -1.02 10.29 -3.72
CA TYR A 628 -0.29 11.50 -4.07
C TYR A 628 0.32 12.23 -2.87
N LEU A 629 0.07 11.85 -1.62
CA LEU A 629 0.79 12.42 -0.48
C LEU A 629 2.25 11.95 -0.46
N SER A 630 2.52 10.71 -0.88
CA SER A 630 3.91 10.23 -0.99
C SER A 630 4.63 10.96 -2.15
N PRO A 631 5.80 11.56 -1.90
CA PRO A 631 6.60 12.16 -2.96
C PRO A 631 7.23 11.12 -3.91
N ARG A 632 7.12 9.82 -3.61
CA ARG A 632 7.50 8.75 -4.54
C ARG A 632 6.58 8.70 -5.76
N ALA A 633 5.34 9.19 -5.65
CA ALA A 633 4.44 9.30 -6.78
C ALA A 633 4.85 10.49 -7.68
N PRO A 634 5.23 10.26 -8.95
CA PRO A 634 5.52 11.33 -9.89
C PRO A 634 4.34 12.28 -10.07
N ARG A 635 4.62 13.55 -10.39
CA ARG A 635 3.60 14.57 -10.65
C ARG A 635 3.33 14.69 -12.15
N PRO A 636 2.08 14.94 -12.56
CA PRO A 636 1.77 15.16 -13.96
C PRO A 636 2.54 16.38 -14.47
N VAL A 637 3.15 16.24 -15.65
CA VAL A 637 3.88 17.34 -16.26
C VAL A 637 2.95 18.35 -16.93
N TYR A 638 3.39 19.60 -17.04
CA TYR A 638 2.64 20.64 -17.75
C TYR A 638 2.95 20.54 -19.24
N VAL A 639 1.91 20.41 -20.06
CA VAL A 639 2.03 20.21 -21.51
C VAL A 639 1.39 21.39 -22.25
N GLU A 640 2.06 21.86 -23.29
CA GLU A 640 1.50 22.79 -24.28
C GLU A 640 0.97 21.98 -25.46
N SER A 641 -0.31 22.15 -25.79
CA SER A 641 -0.93 21.50 -26.95
C SER A 641 -0.23 21.95 -28.24
N PRO A 642 -0.13 21.09 -29.26
CA PRO A 642 0.39 21.52 -30.56
C PRO A 642 -0.44 22.71 -31.07
N PRO A 643 0.18 23.73 -31.70
CA PRO A 643 -0.55 24.88 -32.20
C PRO A 643 -1.65 24.38 -33.14
N SER A 644 -2.89 24.71 -32.79
CA SER A 644 -4.04 24.50 -33.67
C SER A 644 -3.80 25.31 -34.93
N GLY A 645 -3.27 24.66 -35.97
CA GLY A 645 -3.25 25.23 -37.30
C GLY A 645 -4.69 25.61 -37.63
N GLU A 646 -4.91 26.87 -38.00
CA GLU A 646 -6.21 27.33 -38.46
C GLU A 646 -6.77 26.31 -39.46
N PRO A 647 -8.04 25.89 -39.34
CA PRO A 647 -8.64 25.07 -40.37
C PRO A 647 -8.54 25.86 -41.69
N PRO A 648 -8.05 25.27 -42.79
CA PRO A 648 -8.03 25.97 -44.06
C PRO A 648 -9.45 26.43 -44.38
N PRO A 649 -9.61 27.63 -44.96
CA PRO A 649 -10.91 28.19 -45.24
C PRO A 649 -11.71 27.21 -46.09
N ASN A 650 -12.97 27.06 -45.70
CA ASN A 650 -13.96 26.16 -46.25
C ASN A 650 -14.16 26.45 -47.76
N GLU A 651 -13.37 25.80 -48.62
CA GLU A 651 -13.61 25.74 -50.06
C GLU A 651 -14.12 24.34 -50.43
N GLY A 652 -15.41 24.29 -50.74
CA GLY A 652 -15.98 23.37 -51.72
C GLY A 652 -16.10 21.91 -51.29
N ALA A 653 -17.34 21.42 -51.29
CA ALA A 653 -17.63 20.00 -51.37
C ALA A 653 -16.82 19.34 -52.51
N GLY A 654 -15.83 18.52 -52.14
CA GLY A 654 -14.96 17.78 -53.05
C GLY A 654 -14.61 16.44 -52.41
N GLU A 655 -14.64 15.40 -53.23
CA GLU A 655 -14.64 13.98 -52.87
C GLU A 655 -13.58 13.58 -51.82
N LYS A 656 -13.97 12.63 -50.94
CA LYS A 656 -13.06 11.91 -50.06
C LYS A 656 -11.86 11.40 -50.88
N PRO A 657 -10.61 11.63 -50.45
CA PRO A 657 -9.47 10.98 -51.07
C PRO A 657 -9.55 9.48 -50.80
N GLU A 658 -9.52 8.69 -51.87
CA GLU A 658 -9.27 7.26 -51.81
C GLU A 658 -7.96 7.02 -51.06
N THR A 659 -8.03 6.23 -50.00
CA THR A 659 -6.86 5.73 -49.27
C THR A 659 -6.04 4.86 -50.24
N PRO A 660 -4.70 5.00 -50.31
CA PRO A 660 -3.90 4.20 -51.21
C PRO A 660 -4.07 2.70 -50.91
N PRO A 661 -4.18 1.83 -51.93
CA PRO A 661 -4.43 0.41 -51.71
C PRO A 661 -3.27 -0.23 -50.96
N LYS A 662 -3.53 -0.75 -49.74
CA LYS A 662 -2.62 -1.68 -49.06
C LYS A 662 -2.39 -2.88 -50.00
N ALA A 663 -1.13 -3.17 -50.32
CA ALA A 663 -0.79 -4.35 -51.11
C ALA A 663 -1.14 -5.62 -50.31
N HIS A 664 -2.16 -6.36 -50.74
CA HIS A 664 -2.61 -7.58 -50.08
C HIS A 664 -2.07 -8.80 -50.82
N GLU A 665 -1.59 -9.80 -50.07
CA GLU A 665 -1.07 -11.07 -50.59
C GLU A 665 -2.23 -12.03 -50.91
N THR A 666 -2.27 -12.59 -52.12
CA THR A 666 -3.27 -13.61 -52.53
C THR A 666 -2.62 -15.00 -52.51
N ARG A 667 -3.26 -15.97 -51.85
CA ARG A 667 -2.77 -17.36 -51.69
C ARG A 667 -3.82 -18.35 -52.18
N GLN A 668 -3.39 -19.43 -52.85
CA GLN A 668 -4.26 -20.56 -53.16
C GLN A 668 -4.27 -21.52 -51.95
N VAL A 669 -5.46 -21.80 -51.42
CA VAL A 669 -5.63 -22.64 -50.21
C VAL A 669 -6.55 -23.83 -50.48
N LEU A 670 -6.34 -24.92 -49.74
CA LEU A 670 -7.12 -26.17 -49.84
C LEU A 670 -8.19 -26.19 -48.75
N LEU A 671 -9.44 -26.41 -49.15
CA LEU A 671 -10.57 -26.54 -48.23
C LEU A 671 -10.71 -27.97 -47.69
N GLU A 672 -11.47 -28.12 -46.60
CA GLU A 672 -11.82 -29.43 -46.00
C GLU A 672 -12.47 -30.42 -47.00
N ASP A 673 -13.14 -29.93 -48.04
CA ASP A 673 -13.77 -30.74 -49.09
C ASP A 673 -12.82 -31.10 -50.26
N ASN A 674 -11.52 -30.83 -50.11
CA ASN A 674 -10.46 -30.95 -51.13
C ASN A 674 -10.57 -29.99 -52.33
N SER A 675 -11.46 -29.00 -52.30
CA SER A 675 -11.49 -27.95 -53.32
C SER A 675 -10.40 -26.89 -53.07
N ARG A 676 -9.91 -26.25 -54.15
CA ARG A 676 -8.89 -25.20 -54.08
C ARG A 676 -9.53 -23.85 -54.38
N ILE A 677 -9.31 -22.88 -53.49
CA ILE A 677 -9.82 -21.51 -53.65
C ILE A 677 -8.70 -20.48 -53.57
N LEU A 678 -8.94 -19.30 -54.15
CA LEU A 678 -8.06 -18.13 -53.99
C LEU A 678 -8.52 -17.32 -52.79
N MET A 679 -7.59 -17.10 -51.86
CA MET A 679 -7.79 -16.32 -50.64
C MET A 679 -6.96 -15.04 -50.69
N LYS A 680 -7.57 -13.92 -50.35
CA LYS A 680 -6.87 -12.65 -50.12
C LYS A 680 -6.63 -12.44 -48.63
N VAL A 681 -5.37 -12.28 -48.23
CA VAL A 681 -4.99 -12.00 -46.83
C VAL A 681 -5.28 -10.53 -46.52
N ARG A 682 -6.46 -10.27 -45.96
CA ARG A 682 -6.86 -8.94 -45.47
C ARG A 682 -7.84 -9.06 -44.31
N GLU A 683 -7.99 -7.96 -43.59
CA GLU A 683 -8.98 -7.79 -42.53
C GLU A 683 -10.39 -7.84 -43.11
N PHE A 684 -11.35 -8.29 -42.30
CA PHE A 684 -12.75 -8.40 -42.68
C PHE A 684 -13.63 -7.59 -41.73
N THR A 685 -14.50 -6.74 -42.28
CA THR A 685 -15.37 -5.88 -41.47
C THR A 685 -16.72 -6.55 -41.28
N LEU A 686 -17.06 -6.85 -40.03
CA LEU A 686 -18.39 -7.27 -39.61
C LEU A 686 -19.26 -6.01 -39.37
N PRO A 687 -20.24 -5.68 -40.23
CA PRO A 687 -21.01 -4.44 -40.14
C PRO A 687 -21.81 -4.27 -38.84
N ASN A 688 -22.10 -5.37 -38.12
CA ASN A 688 -22.84 -5.36 -36.85
C ASN A 688 -22.08 -6.05 -35.71
N GLY A 689 -20.75 -6.18 -35.79
CA GLY A 689 -19.98 -7.09 -34.92
C GLY A 689 -19.57 -6.55 -33.53
N ALA A 690 -19.75 -5.26 -33.24
CA ALA A 690 -19.44 -4.70 -31.93
C ALA A 690 -20.59 -3.84 -31.40
N PHE A 691 -21.02 -4.02 -30.15
CA PHE A 691 -22.03 -3.16 -29.54
C PHE A 691 -21.37 -1.90 -28.96
N ASP A 692 -21.60 -0.75 -29.59
CA ASP A 692 -21.16 0.54 -29.08
C ASP A 692 -22.10 0.97 -27.94
N LEU A 693 -21.60 0.83 -26.71
CA LEU A 693 -22.30 1.20 -25.47
C LEU A 693 -22.66 2.69 -25.41
N SER A 694 -21.91 3.55 -26.11
CA SER A 694 -22.15 5.00 -26.16
C SER A 694 -23.22 5.39 -27.18
N ALA A 695 -23.29 4.68 -28.32
CA ALA A 695 -24.31 4.88 -29.35
C ALA A 695 -25.57 4.03 -29.15
N LYS A 696 -25.51 3.02 -28.27
CA LYS A 696 -26.53 1.95 -28.06
C LYS A 696 -26.92 1.25 -29.36
N LYS A 697 -25.94 1.03 -30.25
CA LYS A 697 -26.14 0.43 -31.57
C LYS A 697 -24.97 -0.50 -31.87
N LEU A 698 -25.21 -1.48 -32.73
CA LEU A 698 -24.14 -2.28 -33.31
C LEU A 698 -23.36 -1.40 -34.29
N VAL A 699 -22.05 -1.37 -34.13
CA VAL A 699 -21.08 -0.70 -35.00
C VAL A 699 -20.22 -1.75 -35.70
N PRO A 700 -19.62 -1.41 -36.86
CA PRO A 700 -18.75 -2.32 -37.57
C PRO A 700 -17.53 -2.72 -36.74
N LEU A 701 -17.19 -4.02 -36.73
CA LEU A 701 -15.98 -4.59 -36.12
C LEU A 701 -15.02 -5.07 -37.20
N GLU A 702 -13.77 -4.63 -37.16
CA GLU A 702 -12.71 -5.19 -38.02
C GLU A 702 -12.09 -6.45 -37.39
N VAL A 703 -12.14 -7.55 -38.14
CA VAL A 703 -11.54 -8.84 -37.79
C VAL A 703 -10.13 -8.88 -38.38
N ALA A 704 -9.14 -8.74 -37.50
CA ALA A 704 -7.73 -8.84 -37.86
C ALA A 704 -7.33 -10.26 -38.29
N VAL A 705 -6.40 -10.36 -39.24
CA VAL A 705 -5.79 -11.64 -39.64
C VAL A 705 -5.11 -12.30 -38.42
N SER A 706 -5.20 -13.62 -38.30
CA SER A 706 -4.75 -14.44 -37.16
C SER A 706 -5.63 -14.37 -35.91
N ARG A 707 -6.75 -13.64 -35.92
CA ARG A 707 -7.70 -13.67 -34.81
C ARG A 707 -8.28 -15.07 -34.64
N LYS A 708 -8.20 -15.62 -33.42
CA LYS A 708 -8.78 -16.93 -33.08
C LYS A 708 -10.31 -16.79 -32.93
N PHE A 709 -11.03 -17.87 -33.22
CA PHE A 709 -12.45 -18.05 -32.94
C PHE A 709 -12.80 -19.54 -32.87
N LYS A 710 -13.90 -19.89 -32.18
CA LYS A 710 -14.36 -21.29 -32.03
C LYS A 710 -15.74 -21.50 -32.65
N ILE A 711 -15.90 -22.58 -33.43
CA ILE A 711 -17.17 -23.01 -34.01
C ILE A 711 -17.32 -24.51 -33.78
N GLN A 712 -18.45 -24.93 -33.19
CA GLN A 712 -18.78 -26.35 -32.95
C GLN A 712 -17.69 -27.13 -32.17
N GLY A 713 -16.93 -26.46 -31.30
CA GLY A 713 -15.87 -27.06 -30.48
C GLY A 713 -14.47 -27.05 -31.11
N GLU A 714 -14.35 -26.71 -32.39
CA GLU A 714 -13.07 -26.60 -33.10
C GLU A 714 -12.57 -25.14 -33.10
N THR A 715 -11.24 -24.96 -33.04
CA THR A 715 -10.60 -23.64 -32.98
C THR A 715 -9.99 -23.29 -34.34
N PHE A 716 -10.31 -22.11 -34.84
CA PHE A 716 -9.84 -21.57 -36.11
C PHE A 716 -9.12 -20.23 -35.89
N THR A 717 -8.24 -19.87 -36.82
CA THR A 717 -7.65 -18.52 -36.94
C THR A 717 -8.10 -17.89 -38.25
N PHE A 718 -8.59 -16.65 -38.20
CA PHE A 718 -9.03 -15.91 -39.39
C PHE A 718 -7.84 -15.69 -40.34
N ALA A 719 -7.97 -16.16 -41.58
CA ALA A 719 -6.86 -16.20 -42.55
C ALA A 719 -7.03 -15.20 -43.70
N GLY A 720 -8.26 -14.76 -43.99
CA GLY A 720 -8.56 -13.84 -45.07
C GLY A 720 -9.95 -14.04 -45.63
N ILE A 721 -10.15 -13.63 -46.88
CA ILE A 721 -11.44 -13.75 -47.57
C ILE A 721 -11.31 -14.48 -48.91
N VAL A 722 -12.38 -15.11 -49.37
CA VAL A 722 -12.46 -15.69 -50.71
C VAL A 722 -12.41 -14.57 -51.75
N GLU A 723 -11.45 -14.65 -52.67
CA GLU A 723 -11.32 -13.74 -53.82
C GLU A 723 -11.43 -14.56 -55.11
N ASP A 724 -12.65 -14.96 -55.43
CA ASP A 724 -12.98 -15.69 -56.65
C ASP A 724 -14.38 -15.29 -57.10
N ALA A 725 -14.47 -14.41 -58.10
CA ALA A 725 -15.75 -13.90 -58.61
C ALA A 725 -16.64 -14.98 -59.24
N ALA A 726 -16.09 -16.15 -59.59
CA ALA A 726 -16.85 -17.29 -60.10
C ALA A 726 -17.36 -18.23 -58.99
N SER A 727 -16.88 -18.06 -57.75
CA SER A 727 -17.28 -18.86 -56.60
C SER A 727 -18.54 -18.31 -55.94
N PRO A 728 -19.52 -19.16 -55.54
CA PRO A 728 -20.67 -18.73 -54.76
C PRO A 728 -20.27 -18.20 -53.36
N TYR A 729 -19.01 -18.39 -52.97
CA TYR A 729 -18.46 -17.96 -51.68
C TYR A 729 -17.63 -16.68 -51.77
N ASN A 730 -17.62 -15.97 -52.92
CA ASN A 730 -16.85 -14.74 -53.08
C ASN A 730 -17.14 -13.72 -51.97
N GLY A 731 -16.10 -13.19 -51.34
CA GLY A 731 -16.21 -12.24 -50.24
C GLY A 731 -16.51 -12.85 -48.87
N GLN A 732 -16.65 -14.18 -48.75
CA GLN A 732 -16.83 -14.83 -47.45
C GLN A 732 -15.51 -14.99 -46.67
N PRO A 733 -15.55 -14.93 -45.33
CA PRO A 733 -14.38 -15.14 -44.49
C PRO A 733 -13.87 -16.58 -44.48
N ILE A 734 -12.56 -16.74 -44.40
CA ILE A 734 -11.87 -18.03 -44.34
C ILE A 734 -11.14 -18.13 -43.00
N GLY A 735 -11.33 -19.25 -42.30
CA GLY A 735 -10.52 -19.62 -41.13
C GLY A 735 -9.63 -20.81 -41.42
N GLN A 736 -8.45 -20.82 -40.81
CA GLN A 736 -7.51 -21.93 -40.81
C GLN A 736 -7.64 -22.71 -39.50
N LEU A 737 -7.67 -24.04 -39.56
CA LEU A 737 -7.73 -24.88 -38.37
C LEU A 737 -6.46 -24.70 -37.52
N ALA A 738 -6.61 -24.45 -36.22
CA ALA A 738 -5.51 -24.12 -35.32
C ALA A 738 -4.55 -25.28 -35.02
N SER A 739 -4.88 -26.52 -35.43
CA SER A 739 -4.02 -27.71 -35.31
C SER A 739 -2.78 -27.68 -36.22
N GLY A 740 -2.69 -26.71 -37.14
CA GLY A 740 -1.51 -26.50 -37.98
C GLY A 740 -1.47 -27.32 -39.27
N GLU A 741 -2.53 -28.08 -39.59
CA GLU A 741 -2.58 -28.99 -40.76
C GLU A 741 -2.82 -28.29 -42.11
N GLY A 742 -2.82 -26.95 -42.17
CA GLY A 742 -3.01 -26.21 -43.42
C GLY A 742 -4.39 -26.40 -44.09
N LEU A 743 -5.38 -26.87 -43.32
CA LEU A 743 -6.76 -27.03 -43.73
C LEU A 743 -7.56 -25.75 -43.44
N TYR A 744 -8.31 -25.30 -44.45
CA TYR A 744 -9.09 -24.08 -44.42
C TYR A 744 -10.58 -24.36 -44.54
N LYS A 745 -11.40 -23.50 -43.92
CA LYS A 745 -12.86 -23.58 -43.95
C LYS A 745 -13.44 -22.21 -44.24
N ILE A 746 -14.43 -22.18 -45.14
CA ILE A 746 -15.21 -20.96 -45.44
C ILE A 746 -16.32 -20.86 -44.40
N PHE A 747 -16.51 -19.66 -43.86
CA PHE A 747 -17.57 -19.35 -42.92
C PHE A 747 -18.52 -18.32 -43.52
N SER A 748 -19.82 -18.43 -43.20
CA SER A 748 -20.69 -17.29 -43.44
C SER A 748 -20.30 -16.14 -42.50
N GLN A 749 -20.63 -14.92 -42.91
CA GLN A 749 -20.44 -13.74 -42.07
C GLN A 749 -21.12 -13.88 -40.71
N GLU A 750 -22.33 -14.47 -40.68
CA GLU A 750 -23.11 -14.73 -39.47
C GLU A 750 -22.44 -15.76 -38.56
N GLN A 751 -21.83 -16.80 -39.13
CA GLN A 751 -21.10 -17.81 -38.36
C GLN A 751 -19.86 -17.22 -37.69
N LEU A 752 -19.11 -16.37 -38.41
CA LEU A 752 -17.95 -15.68 -37.85
C LEU A 752 -18.37 -14.67 -36.77
N ASP A 753 -19.44 -13.91 -37.01
CA ASP A 753 -20.00 -12.95 -36.05
C ASP A 753 -20.46 -13.66 -34.76
N MET A 754 -21.22 -14.75 -34.90
CA MET A 754 -21.64 -15.59 -33.77
C MET A 754 -20.46 -16.19 -33.03
N ALA A 755 -19.43 -16.67 -33.72
CA ALA A 755 -18.26 -17.31 -33.11
C ALA A 755 -17.41 -16.31 -32.31
N ILE A 756 -17.16 -15.13 -32.87
CA ILE A 756 -16.41 -14.05 -32.19
C ILE A 756 -17.24 -13.50 -31.02
N THR A 757 -18.55 -13.37 -31.18
CA THR A 757 -19.45 -12.93 -30.11
C THR A 757 -19.58 -13.99 -29.00
N GLN A 758 -19.62 -15.28 -29.35
CA GLN A 758 -19.63 -16.38 -28.39
C GLN A 758 -18.30 -16.53 -27.66
N GLU A 759 -17.17 -16.30 -28.32
CA GLU A 759 -15.87 -16.26 -27.66
C GLU A 759 -15.78 -15.05 -26.70
N PHE A 760 -16.35 -13.89 -27.06
CA PHE A 760 -16.55 -12.79 -26.11
C PHE A 760 -17.45 -13.18 -24.92
N LYS A 761 -18.52 -13.94 -25.16
CA LYS A 761 -19.41 -14.46 -24.09
C LYS A 761 -18.78 -15.57 -23.26
N ASN A 762 -17.88 -16.37 -23.83
CA ASN A 762 -17.19 -17.49 -23.16
C ASN A 762 -15.92 -17.02 -22.45
N LEU A 763 -15.17 -16.03 -22.98
CA LEU A 763 -14.17 -15.29 -22.19
C LEU A 763 -14.88 -14.59 -21.03
N ALA A 764 -15.99 -13.88 -21.29
CA ALA A 764 -16.85 -13.32 -20.25
C ALA A 764 -17.65 -14.37 -19.45
N GLY A 765 -17.45 -15.67 -19.69
CA GLY A 765 -18.16 -16.78 -19.05
C GLY A 765 -17.26 -17.66 -18.19
N GLU A 766 -15.99 -17.84 -18.60
CA GLU A 766 -14.97 -18.60 -17.86
C GLU A 766 -14.07 -17.70 -16.99
N THR A 767 -13.70 -16.48 -17.41
CA THR A 767 -13.23 -15.47 -16.44
C THR A 767 -14.40 -14.76 -15.79
N GLY A 768 -15.58 -14.82 -16.42
CA GLY A 768 -16.80 -14.24 -15.90
C GLY A 768 -17.30 -14.81 -14.60
N LEU A 769 -16.99 -16.04 -14.18
CA LEU A 769 -17.56 -16.59 -12.93
C LEU A 769 -16.69 -16.31 -11.69
N ASP A 770 -15.39 -16.09 -11.88
CA ASP A 770 -14.50 -15.60 -10.82
C ASP A 770 -14.43 -14.07 -10.81
N ASP A 771 -14.47 -13.41 -11.98
CA ASP A 771 -14.75 -11.96 -12.05
C ASP A 771 -16.18 -11.65 -11.60
N PHE A 772 -17.19 -12.52 -11.74
CA PHE A 772 -18.53 -12.26 -11.18
C PHE A 772 -18.58 -12.53 -9.67
N LYS A 773 -17.67 -13.34 -9.11
CA LYS A 773 -17.49 -13.45 -7.64
C LYS A 773 -16.75 -12.25 -7.04
N GLU A 774 -15.76 -11.69 -7.72
CA GLU A 774 -15.09 -10.44 -7.30
C GLU A 774 -15.90 -9.18 -7.66
N ASN A 775 -16.60 -9.17 -8.81
CA ASN A 775 -17.58 -8.13 -9.13
C ASN A 775 -18.85 -8.25 -8.25
N LEU A 776 -19.13 -9.39 -7.60
CA LEU A 776 -20.13 -9.48 -6.53
C LEU A 776 -19.69 -8.76 -5.25
N LEU A 777 -18.37 -8.62 -5.01
CA LEU A 777 -17.81 -7.81 -3.92
C LEU A 777 -17.78 -6.31 -4.26
N ASP A 778 -17.64 -5.97 -5.56
CA ASP A 778 -17.49 -4.59 -6.06
C ASP A 778 -18.75 -3.92 -6.64
N TYR A 779 -19.84 -4.67 -6.89
CA TYR A 779 -21.14 -4.10 -7.25
C TYR A 779 -21.83 -3.42 -6.05
N TRP A 780 -21.21 -3.50 -4.86
CA TRP A 780 -21.73 -3.22 -3.51
C TRP A 780 -22.77 -4.28 -3.17
N GLN A 781 -22.75 -4.83 -1.95
CA GLN A 781 -23.89 -5.59 -1.45
C GLN A 781 -25.17 -4.79 -1.72
N THR A 782 -25.90 -5.17 -2.77
CA THR A 782 -27.12 -4.51 -3.22
C THR A 782 -28.08 -5.61 -3.65
N GLU A 783 -29.30 -5.50 -3.14
CA GLU A 783 -30.51 -6.10 -3.72
C GLU A 783 -30.71 -7.61 -3.53
N GLY A 784 -31.13 -7.98 -2.30
CA GLY A 784 -32.24 -8.91 -2.18
C GLY A 784 -33.54 -8.18 -2.57
N CYS A 785 -34.04 -8.41 -3.77
CA CYS A 785 -35.45 -8.25 -4.09
C CYS A 785 -36.01 -9.63 -4.38
N GLU A 786 -37.02 -9.98 -3.61
CA GLU A 786 -37.80 -11.21 -3.62
C GLU A 786 -38.28 -11.59 -5.03
N GLU A 787 -38.11 -12.87 -5.37
CA GLU A 787 -38.90 -13.52 -6.40
C GLU A 787 -40.36 -13.58 -5.94
N LYS A 788 -41.21 -12.73 -6.52
CA LYS A 788 -42.61 -13.08 -6.70
C LYS A 788 -42.71 -14.09 -7.85
N HIS A 789 -42.62 -15.37 -7.52
CA HIS A 789 -43.30 -16.40 -8.29
C HIS A 789 -44.51 -16.86 -7.49
N GLY A 790 -45.68 -16.35 -7.88
CA GLY A 790 -46.94 -16.98 -7.54
C GLY A 790 -47.01 -18.32 -8.28
N GLU A 791 -47.07 -19.41 -7.53
CA GLU A 791 -47.64 -20.66 -8.01
C GLU A 791 -49.16 -20.56 -7.85
N PHE A 792 -49.84 -20.65 -9.00
CA PHE A 792 -51.19 -21.19 -9.08
C PHE A 792 -51.14 -22.69 -8.78
N GLU A 793 -52.15 -23.18 -8.05
CA GLU A 793 -52.57 -24.59 -7.84
C GLU A 793 -51.68 -25.40 -6.85
N PHE A 794 -52.14 -25.91 -5.69
CA PHE A 794 -53.47 -26.15 -5.09
C PHE A 794 -53.40 -25.99 -3.57
#